data_AF-A0A3D4PLV6-F1
#
_entry.id   AF-A0A3D4PLV6-F1
#
_cell.length_a   1.000
_cell.length_b   1.000
_cell.length_c   1.000
_cell.angle_alpha   90.00
_cell.angle_beta   90.00
_cell.angle_gamma   90.00
#
_symmetry.space_group_name_H-M   'P 1'
#
loop_
_entity.id
_entity.type
_entity.pdbx_description
1 polymer ?
#
loop_
_entity_poly.entity_id
_entity_poly.type
_entity_poly.pdbx_seq_one_letter_code
_entity_poly.pdbx_strand_id
1 'polypeptide(L)'
;MLSESKVFPTCFVLPHHEWLVVSTLEMIPRSVRICSMSEFHHDSSIHHTPDCQNLNSIPTSNPEDSAFCAPRIGFIFSLMILVIVCGCSDMNLMMPTMLKKMEFKSAKADEKGDSFEDDFDLDQPKVINPPFLGEYVVVSGLNLVTLEGVGLVSGLDGTGGDPPPSQYRTELLKDMRRRDIEDPNRIISSPSTALVIVRAYLPPLVSPGEKFDVEVRLPDGSETTSLNGGWLLECRLTERAIVAGKGVLEGKARANASGPILVSTGEDTSSSLLKRGHIVGGGMAFENRDMYLFMRNEYRSVRNSTRVAQRIGVRFFSYDSYGKREPLAQAKTDQKLVLQIHPSYKDNFPRYVQVIQNIAFRETEVERQVRLERLEKELLIPEKAEQAALQLEAIGPDAIPMLKNGLTADYFESRFHSAVALAYLGEPAGLETLYIAARDVPAFRVFALTAMTVVEEGETFAYLRQLMDESQLETRYGAFRGMTTIDENEPFARGELLNDQCKLHELKIGGDPMIHLTHRQKAEIVLFGDELKFSTPLALTAGPHIMVNSAPGSNEVVVSKYRIGEPDQRKVVSTNIADVIRTAAEMGASYPDIAQMLVQAERQLNLPGPIGIDMLPEAGRYYQRPDQPDGDAPHQANNKGKKTKVGNSNMTPNPYTKITDENEEEATKPILSMESLEDEVIEDPNATEIEPDAEAAEESEMKSEKTSKEPEPVERGSNPIKRLKTFMKQDTHGELVYPEQEEE
;
A
#
# COMPACT_ATOMS: atom_id res chain seq x y z
N MET A 1 23.10 -17.81 64.89
CA MET A 1 24.11 -17.13 65.72
C MET A 1 25.16 -16.55 64.79
N LEU A 2 25.75 -15.37 64.99
CA LEU A 2 25.42 -14.15 65.77
C LEU A 2 26.56 -13.14 65.49
N SER A 3 26.39 -11.85 65.80
CA SER A 3 27.37 -10.76 65.53
C SER A 3 27.54 -10.47 64.03
N GLU A 4 27.18 -9.33 63.45
CA GLU A 4 27.28 -7.91 63.86
C GLU A 4 28.71 -7.35 64.03
N SER A 5 28.81 -6.08 63.61
CA SER A 5 29.75 -5.04 64.09
C SER A 5 31.20 -5.08 63.55
N LYS A 6 31.90 -3.96 63.31
CA LYS A 6 31.56 -2.53 63.03
C LYS A 6 32.89 -1.77 62.78
N VAL A 7 32.85 -0.58 62.16
CA VAL A 7 33.76 0.59 62.44
C VAL A 7 35.28 0.41 62.09
N PHE A 8 36.05 1.37 61.53
CA PHE A 8 35.80 2.64 60.80
C PHE A 8 37.13 3.03 60.05
N PRO A 9 37.57 4.29 59.78
CA PRO A 9 38.40 4.57 58.60
C PRO A 9 39.85 5.02 58.90
N THR A 10 40.67 5.26 57.86
CA THR A 10 41.45 6.51 57.77
C THR A 10 41.89 6.85 56.34
N CYS A 11 42.02 8.16 56.08
CA CYS A 11 42.48 8.78 54.82
C CYS A 11 44.00 8.71 54.67
N PHE A 12 44.54 8.84 53.43
CA PHE A 12 45.69 9.74 53.17
C PHE A 12 45.86 10.12 51.68
N VAL A 13 45.71 11.43 51.45
CA VAL A 13 46.31 12.39 50.47
C VAL A 13 47.22 11.90 49.32
N LEU A 14 46.92 12.44 48.12
CA LEU A 14 47.72 12.92 46.95
C LEU A 14 49.26 13.16 47.13
N PRO A 15 50.13 13.29 46.06
CA PRO A 15 49.98 14.26 44.94
C PRO A 15 50.71 14.00 43.56
N HIS A 16 50.75 15.06 42.72
CA HIS A 16 51.46 15.30 41.43
C HIS A 16 50.70 14.95 40.11
N HIS A 17 50.35 15.93 39.23
CA HIS A 17 51.14 16.75 38.27
C HIS A 17 51.49 15.96 36.98
N GLU A 18 51.32 16.41 35.72
CA GLU A 18 51.14 17.74 35.07
C GLU A 18 50.04 17.65 33.95
N TRP A 19 49.10 18.60 33.73
CA TRP A 19 49.10 19.94 33.08
C TRP A 19 49.06 20.00 31.53
N LEU A 20 48.24 20.95 31.01
CA LEU A 20 47.97 21.39 29.61
C LEU A 20 47.16 20.46 28.66
N VAL A 21 46.21 20.97 27.83
CA VAL A 21 45.34 22.16 27.98
C VAL A 21 44.09 22.09 27.07
N VAL A 22 42.92 22.36 27.66
CA VAL A 22 41.78 23.21 27.20
C VAL A 22 41.51 23.27 25.68
N SER A 23 40.32 22.83 25.25
CA SER A 23 39.19 23.77 25.08
C SER A 23 37.96 23.50 26.00
N THR A 24 36.75 23.82 25.52
CA THR A 24 35.57 24.28 26.28
C THR A 24 34.30 24.21 25.40
N LEU A 25 33.06 23.99 25.85
CA LEU A 25 32.48 23.63 27.18
C LEU A 25 31.22 22.73 26.88
N GLU A 26 30.05 22.67 27.54
CA GLU A 26 29.43 23.41 28.66
C GLU A 26 28.52 22.52 29.55
N MET A 27 28.08 23.12 30.67
CA MET A 27 27.19 22.76 31.78
C MET A 27 26.21 21.55 31.75
N ILE A 28 26.12 20.97 32.95
CA ILE A 28 25.05 20.10 33.51
C ILE A 28 24.36 20.90 34.67
N PRO A 29 23.72 20.30 35.70
CA PRO A 29 22.40 19.64 35.79
C PRO A 29 21.44 20.35 36.80
N ARG A 30 20.20 19.85 37.01
CA ARG A 30 19.79 19.23 38.31
C ARG A 30 18.32 18.83 38.49
N SER A 31 18.15 17.70 39.18
CA SER A 31 16.93 17.21 39.83
C SER A 31 16.79 17.72 41.28
N VAL A 32 15.59 17.58 41.87
CA VAL A 32 15.30 17.94 43.27
C VAL A 32 14.65 16.80 44.06
N ARG A 33 15.44 16.25 45.01
CA ARG A 33 15.12 15.78 46.38
C ARG A 33 13.69 15.25 46.70
N ILE A 34 13.52 13.97 47.09
CA ILE A 34 13.81 13.33 48.42
C ILE A 34 12.82 13.72 49.54
N CYS A 35 12.09 12.73 50.09
CA CYS A 35 12.05 12.41 51.54
C CYS A 35 11.37 11.06 51.85
N SER A 36 11.63 10.47 53.03
CA SER A 36 11.02 9.20 53.51
C SER A 36 11.11 9.04 55.04
N MET A 37 9.99 8.74 55.72
CA MET A 37 9.79 8.28 57.13
C MET A 37 8.30 8.51 57.51
N SER A 38 7.63 7.85 58.47
CA SER A 38 7.84 6.58 59.21
C SER A 38 6.58 6.25 60.05
N GLU A 39 6.29 4.95 60.21
CA GLU A 39 5.53 4.22 61.27
C GLU A 39 4.51 4.95 62.21
N PHE A 40 3.32 4.34 62.37
CA PHE A 40 2.58 4.25 63.65
C PHE A 40 1.63 3.01 63.66
N HIS A 41 1.08 2.62 64.81
CA HIS A 41 0.54 1.26 65.09
C HIS A 41 -0.91 1.21 65.64
N HIS A 42 -1.56 0.03 65.47
CA HIS A 42 -2.80 -0.46 66.13
C HIS A 42 -4.14 0.22 65.71
N ASP A 43 -5.33 -0.38 65.86
CA ASP A 43 -5.74 -1.55 66.68
C ASP A 43 -6.75 -2.52 65.98
N SER A 44 -7.49 -3.36 66.72
CA SER A 44 -7.91 -4.72 66.30
C SER A 44 -9.39 -5.15 66.54
N SER A 45 -9.90 -6.12 65.73
CA SER A 45 -10.93 -7.18 66.03
C SER A 45 -11.37 -7.89 64.71
N ILE A 46 -11.24 -9.20 64.47
CA ILE A 46 -11.90 -10.41 65.05
C ILE A 46 -13.39 -10.54 64.60
N HIS A 47 -13.77 -11.47 63.69
CA HIS A 47 -14.20 -12.84 64.04
C HIS A 47 -14.22 -13.89 62.88
N HIS A 48 -13.88 -15.14 63.24
CA HIS A 48 -14.32 -16.47 62.74
C HIS A 48 -14.49 -16.88 61.26
N THR A 49 -13.63 -17.83 60.88
CA THR A 49 -13.79 -19.03 60.02
C THR A 49 -14.89 -20.01 60.53
N PRO A 50 -15.42 -21.02 59.78
CA PRO A 50 -14.62 -22.00 59.01
C PRO A 50 -15.23 -22.65 57.73
N ASP A 51 -14.47 -23.65 57.24
CA ASP A 51 -14.65 -24.51 56.06
C ASP A 51 -16.03 -25.18 55.86
N CYS A 52 -16.26 -25.60 54.60
CA CYS A 52 -16.80 -26.93 54.34
C CYS A 52 -16.26 -27.47 52.99
N GLN A 53 -15.85 -28.75 52.93
CA GLN A 53 -15.28 -29.39 51.74
C GLN A 53 -16.17 -30.51 51.17
N ASN A 54 -15.99 -30.79 49.88
CA ASN A 54 -16.22 -32.07 49.18
C ASN A 54 -17.64 -32.68 49.12
N LEU A 55 -18.05 -33.09 47.90
CA LEU A 55 -18.65 -34.40 47.63
C LEU A 55 -18.72 -34.69 46.10
N ASN A 56 -17.82 -35.58 45.63
CA ASN A 56 -18.01 -36.77 44.78
C ASN A 56 -19.18 -36.87 43.74
N SER A 57 -19.10 -37.56 42.58
CA SER A 57 -18.04 -38.02 41.63
C SER A 57 -18.61 -39.05 40.61
N ILE A 58 -17.84 -39.39 39.54
CA ILE A 58 -17.90 -40.59 38.64
C ILE A 58 -19.06 -40.74 37.59
N PRO A 59 -18.88 -41.53 36.48
CA PRO A 59 -19.37 -41.17 35.12
C PRO A 59 -19.98 -42.33 34.28
N THR A 60 -20.14 -42.15 32.96
CA THR A 60 -20.18 -43.15 31.83
C THR A 60 -20.34 -42.39 30.48
N SER A 61 -20.17 -42.91 29.25
CA SER A 61 -19.20 -43.84 28.60
C SER A 61 -19.53 -43.91 27.09
N ASN A 62 -18.54 -43.97 26.18
CA ASN A 62 -18.71 -44.04 24.70
C ASN A 62 -19.10 -45.48 24.21
N PRO A 63 -19.14 -45.84 22.90
CA PRO A 63 -19.16 -45.08 21.61
C PRO A 63 -20.24 -45.62 20.61
N GLU A 64 -20.03 -45.41 19.29
CA GLU A 64 -20.65 -46.10 18.12
C GLU A 64 -22.14 -45.74 17.81
N ASP A 65 -22.65 -45.81 16.57
CA ASP A 65 -22.19 -46.54 15.37
C ASP A 65 -22.51 -45.78 14.04
N SER A 66 -22.08 -46.30 12.88
CA SER A 66 -22.24 -45.67 11.54
C SER A 66 -22.97 -46.56 10.52
N ALA A 67 -23.91 -46.00 9.73
CA ALA A 67 -24.53 -46.73 8.62
C ALA A 67 -25.10 -45.86 7.48
N PHE A 68 -24.98 -46.38 6.26
CA PHE A 68 -25.55 -45.88 5.01
C PHE A 68 -27.10 -45.88 5.00
N CYS A 69 -27.71 -44.94 4.26
CA CYS A 69 -28.66 -45.28 3.19
C CYS A 69 -29.04 -44.10 2.29
N ALA A 70 -29.05 -44.34 0.97
CA ALA A 70 -29.88 -43.65 -0.02
C ALA A 70 -30.77 -44.72 -0.69
N PRO A 71 -31.95 -44.38 -1.23
CA PRO A 71 -31.99 -44.06 -2.66
C PRO A 71 -33.06 -43.03 -3.10
N ARG A 72 -33.09 -42.79 -4.43
CA ARG A 72 -33.98 -41.87 -5.17
C ARG A 72 -35.43 -42.36 -5.28
N ILE A 73 -36.38 -41.42 -5.41
CA ILE A 73 -37.66 -41.38 -6.18
C ILE A 73 -38.40 -40.09 -5.71
N GLY A 74 -39.07 -39.25 -6.51
CA GLY A 74 -39.17 -39.13 -7.97
C GLY A 74 -40.11 -37.96 -8.39
N PHE A 75 -39.67 -37.16 -9.36
CA PHE A 75 -40.40 -36.69 -10.57
C PHE A 75 -41.86 -36.16 -10.55
N ILE A 76 -42.09 -35.04 -11.29
CA ILE A 76 -43.38 -34.42 -11.75
C ILE A 76 -44.29 -33.88 -10.60
N PHE A 77 -44.68 -32.60 -10.52
CA PHE A 77 -45.38 -31.79 -11.54
C PHE A 77 -45.19 -30.27 -11.42
N SER A 78 -45.35 -29.57 -12.54
CA SER A 78 -45.59 -28.12 -12.59
C SER A 78 -47.07 -27.81 -12.87
N LEU A 79 -47.62 -26.75 -12.26
CA LEU A 79 -48.43 -25.75 -12.98
C LEU A 79 -48.55 -24.45 -12.17
N MET A 80 -48.86 -23.35 -12.87
CA MET A 80 -49.18 -22.06 -12.27
C MET A 80 -50.52 -22.11 -11.49
N ILE A 81 -50.63 -21.26 -10.47
CA ILE A 81 -51.86 -20.49 -10.24
C ILE A 81 -51.47 -19.01 -10.15
N LEU A 82 -52.17 -18.17 -10.91
CA LEU A 82 -52.07 -16.72 -10.91
C LEU A 82 -53.32 -16.14 -10.26
N VAL A 83 -53.15 -15.28 -9.25
CA VAL A 83 -54.26 -14.51 -8.64
C VAL A 83 -53.84 -13.05 -8.55
N ILE A 84 -54.61 -12.19 -9.21
CA ILE A 84 -54.49 -10.73 -9.15
C ILE A 84 -55.57 -10.21 -8.20
N VAL A 85 -55.18 -9.43 -7.19
CA VAL A 85 -56.06 -8.44 -6.55
C VAL A 85 -55.25 -7.15 -6.38
N CYS A 86 -55.85 -6.02 -6.75
CA CYS A 86 -55.22 -4.70 -6.74
C CYS A 86 -55.41 -3.99 -5.38
N GLY A 87 -54.46 -3.15 -4.98
CA GLY A 87 -54.48 -2.42 -3.70
C GLY A 87 -53.40 -1.34 -3.61
N CYS A 88 -53.70 -0.17 -4.16
CA CYS A 88 -52.93 1.08 -4.06
C CYS A 88 -52.55 1.45 -2.61
N SER A 89 -51.56 2.29 -2.30
CA SER A 89 -50.33 2.79 -2.96
C SER A 89 -49.76 3.86 -2.03
N ASP A 90 -48.44 3.98 -1.87
CA ASP A 90 -47.73 5.27 -1.68
C ASP A 90 -46.22 5.02 -1.48
N MET A 91 -45.42 5.39 -2.48
CA MET A 91 -43.96 5.38 -2.40
C MET A 91 -43.44 6.78 -2.70
N ASN A 92 -43.07 7.53 -1.65
CA ASN A 92 -42.39 8.82 -1.81
C ASN A 92 -40.91 8.62 -2.16
N LEU A 93 -40.62 8.40 -3.43
CA LEU A 93 -39.31 8.68 -4.02
C LEU A 93 -39.23 10.20 -4.27
N MET A 94 -38.27 10.89 -3.64
CA MET A 94 -38.11 12.34 -3.79
C MET A 94 -36.79 12.67 -4.49
N MET A 95 -36.87 12.92 -5.80
CA MET A 95 -35.80 13.51 -6.61
C MET A 95 -36.09 15.00 -6.85
N PRO A 96 -35.09 15.91 -6.75
CA PRO A 96 -35.29 17.33 -7.03
C PRO A 96 -35.37 17.59 -8.54
N THR A 97 -36.39 18.33 -8.98
CA THR A 97 -36.60 18.67 -10.39
C THR A 97 -36.18 20.11 -10.71
N MET A 98 -35.16 20.28 -11.57
CA MET A 98 -34.77 21.57 -12.16
C MET A 98 -34.37 21.42 -13.64
N LEU A 99 -35.32 20.99 -14.47
CA LEU A 99 -35.14 20.92 -15.92
C LEU A 99 -36.21 21.77 -16.63
N LYS A 100 -35.97 23.09 -16.67
CA LYS A 100 -36.90 24.07 -17.25
C LYS A 100 -36.80 24.08 -18.77
N LYS A 101 -37.74 23.38 -19.41
CA LYS A 101 -37.87 23.24 -20.87
C LYS A 101 -37.76 24.59 -21.60
N MET A 102 -36.72 24.77 -22.41
CA MET A 102 -36.59 25.93 -23.29
C MET A 102 -37.51 25.80 -24.50
N GLU A 103 -38.51 26.68 -24.62
CA GLU A 103 -39.24 26.86 -25.88
C GLU A 103 -38.50 27.85 -26.77
N PHE A 104 -38.11 27.38 -27.96
CA PHE A 104 -37.38 28.20 -28.93
C PHE A 104 -38.32 29.24 -29.56
N LYS A 105 -38.14 30.52 -29.23
CA LYS A 105 -38.93 31.63 -29.81
C LYS A 105 -38.03 32.59 -30.57
N SER A 106 -38.42 32.90 -31.80
CA SER A 106 -37.67 33.75 -32.73
C SER A 106 -37.25 35.07 -32.08
N ALA A 107 -35.96 35.38 -32.15
CA ALA A 107 -35.45 36.68 -31.74
C ALA A 107 -36.10 37.81 -32.55
N LYS A 108 -36.41 38.91 -31.87
CA LYS A 108 -36.66 40.22 -32.46
C LYS A 108 -36.07 41.25 -31.51
N ALA A 109 -35.26 42.17 -32.02
CA ALA A 109 -34.53 43.13 -31.20
C ALA A 109 -35.44 44.28 -30.75
N ASP A 110 -35.27 44.71 -29.51
CA ASP A 110 -35.68 46.02 -28.98
C ASP A 110 -34.66 46.45 -27.92
N GLU A 111 -34.19 47.69 -27.97
CA GLU A 111 -33.25 48.26 -27.00
C GLU A 111 -33.99 48.85 -25.79
N LYS A 112 -33.56 48.50 -24.57
CA LYS A 112 -33.68 49.36 -23.37
C LYS A 112 -32.70 48.91 -22.29
N GLY A 113 -32.13 49.90 -21.59
CA GLY A 113 -30.95 49.72 -20.75
C GLY A 113 -31.21 49.16 -19.35
N ASP A 114 -30.12 48.76 -18.71
CA ASP A 114 -30.09 48.19 -17.36
C ASP A 114 -30.66 49.15 -16.30
N SER A 115 -31.77 48.76 -15.67
CA SER A 115 -32.19 49.26 -14.37
C SER A 115 -31.52 48.42 -13.28
N PHE A 116 -30.72 49.06 -12.43
CA PHE A 116 -29.83 48.41 -11.47
C PHE A 116 -30.55 47.95 -10.17
N GLU A 117 -31.66 47.23 -10.31
CA GLU A 117 -32.54 46.80 -9.21
C GLU A 117 -32.95 45.32 -9.35
N ASP A 118 -32.20 44.41 -8.73
CA ASP A 118 -32.60 43.02 -8.47
C ASP A 118 -31.94 42.48 -7.16
N ASP A 119 -32.68 41.67 -6.40
CA ASP A 119 -32.27 40.75 -5.32
C ASP A 119 -31.33 41.21 -4.19
N PHE A 120 -31.82 42.16 -3.39
CA PHE A 120 -31.44 42.31 -1.97
C PHE A 120 -32.34 41.44 -1.04
N ASP A 121 -32.41 40.14 -1.34
CA ASP A 121 -33.13 39.17 -0.49
C ASP A 121 -32.29 38.84 0.75
N LEU A 122 -32.76 39.24 1.94
CA LEU A 122 -31.95 39.31 3.17
C LEU A 122 -32.09 38.11 4.11
N ASP A 123 -33.12 37.29 3.95
CA ASP A 123 -33.51 36.26 4.92
C ASP A 123 -32.90 34.86 4.67
N GLN A 124 -31.98 34.74 3.70
CA GLN A 124 -31.13 33.55 3.56
C GLN A 124 -29.65 33.93 3.40
N PRO A 125 -28.73 33.39 4.23
CA PRO A 125 -27.31 33.60 4.02
C PRO A 125 -26.88 32.87 2.74
N LYS A 126 -26.59 33.64 1.68
CA LYS A 126 -26.03 33.12 0.42
C LYS A 126 -24.81 32.26 0.77
N VAL A 127 -24.85 30.96 0.42
CA VAL A 127 -23.80 30.01 0.80
C VAL A 127 -22.54 30.31 0.00
N ILE A 128 -21.66 31.14 0.57
CA ILE A 128 -20.36 31.44 -0.03
C ILE A 128 -19.51 30.18 0.07
N ASN A 129 -19.40 29.49 -1.07
CA ASN A 129 -18.36 28.50 -1.30
C ASN A 129 -17.31 29.14 -2.20
N PRO A 130 -16.04 29.25 -1.77
CA PRO A 130 -14.99 29.67 -2.66
C PRO A 130 -14.77 28.59 -3.74
N PRO A 131 -14.40 28.97 -4.98
CA PRO A 131 -14.03 27.99 -5.99
C PRO A 131 -12.78 27.22 -5.54
N PHE A 132 -12.83 25.89 -5.58
CA PHE A 132 -11.82 24.98 -5.05
C PHE A 132 -10.83 24.51 -6.13
N LEU A 133 -9.59 24.16 -5.76
CA LEU A 133 -8.57 23.75 -6.74
C LEU A 133 -8.99 22.53 -7.59
N GLY A 134 -9.81 21.62 -7.07
CA GLY A 134 -10.33 20.45 -7.81
C GLY A 134 -11.19 20.79 -9.03
N GLU A 135 -11.75 22.00 -9.09
CA GLU A 135 -12.41 22.53 -10.29
C GLU A 135 -11.39 22.86 -11.40
N TYR A 136 -10.17 23.26 -11.03
CA TYR A 136 -9.17 23.82 -11.95
C TYR A 136 -8.18 22.78 -12.46
N VAL A 137 -7.96 21.68 -11.72
CA VAL A 137 -6.93 20.68 -12.06
C VAL A 137 -7.44 19.24 -12.05
N VAL A 138 -6.79 18.41 -12.85
CA VAL A 138 -6.84 16.94 -12.83
C VAL A 138 -5.48 16.41 -12.36
N VAL A 139 -5.47 15.36 -11.55
CA VAL A 139 -4.24 14.72 -11.05
C VAL A 139 -3.77 13.64 -12.01
N SER A 140 -2.46 13.50 -12.19
CA SER A 140 -1.86 12.53 -13.11
C SER A 140 -0.51 12.02 -12.59
N GLY A 141 -0.08 10.87 -13.10
CA GLY A 141 1.10 10.13 -12.63
C GLY A 141 0.82 9.11 -11.52
N LEU A 142 -0.44 8.97 -11.09
CA LEU A 142 -0.90 8.03 -10.06
C LEU A 142 -1.15 6.60 -10.57
N ASN A 143 -1.17 6.39 -11.88
CA ASN A 143 -1.35 5.07 -12.48
C ASN A 143 -0.14 4.15 -12.23
N LEU A 144 -0.38 2.85 -12.14
CA LEU A 144 0.69 1.86 -12.27
C LEU A 144 1.28 1.93 -13.68
N VAL A 145 2.58 1.67 -13.81
CA VAL A 145 3.24 1.49 -15.11
C VAL A 145 3.71 0.05 -15.22
N THR A 146 3.22 -0.66 -16.23
CA THR A 146 3.64 -2.03 -16.52
C THR A 146 5.05 -2.04 -17.09
N LEU A 147 5.93 -2.80 -16.45
CA LEU A 147 7.26 -3.12 -16.93
C LEU A 147 7.34 -4.61 -17.27
N GLU A 148 7.98 -4.95 -18.37
CA GLU A 148 8.28 -6.33 -18.76
C GLU A 148 9.77 -6.51 -19.11
N GLY A 149 10.25 -7.73 -18.92
CA GLY A 149 11.53 -8.24 -19.41
C GLY A 149 11.50 -9.76 -19.55
N VAL A 150 12.55 -10.35 -20.12
CA VAL A 150 12.72 -11.81 -20.20
C VAL A 150 13.87 -12.22 -19.29
N GLY A 151 13.57 -13.12 -18.35
CA GLY A 151 14.50 -13.58 -17.34
C GLY A 151 14.90 -15.04 -17.52
N LEU A 152 15.96 -15.43 -16.78
CA LEU A 152 16.37 -16.81 -16.61
C LEU A 152 16.24 -17.18 -15.12
N VAL A 153 15.42 -18.18 -14.84
CA VAL A 153 15.35 -18.82 -13.52
C VAL A 153 16.41 -19.91 -13.44
N SER A 154 17.02 -20.05 -12.28
CA SER A 154 18.05 -21.04 -11.95
C SER A 154 17.72 -21.75 -10.64
N GLY A 155 18.38 -22.87 -10.35
CA GLY A 155 18.19 -23.62 -9.10
C GLY A 155 16.99 -24.57 -9.08
N LEU A 156 16.33 -24.78 -10.22
CA LEU A 156 15.20 -25.71 -10.33
C LEU A 156 15.66 -27.16 -10.16
N ASP A 157 14.93 -27.96 -9.39
CA ASP A 157 15.25 -29.37 -9.11
C ASP A 157 14.76 -30.30 -10.24
N GLY A 158 15.35 -30.12 -11.43
CA GLY A 158 15.00 -30.87 -12.64
C GLY A 158 13.65 -30.51 -13.25
N THR A 159 12.93 -29.51 -12.74
CA THR A 159 11.61 -29.05 -13.24
C THR A 159 11.71 -28.07 -14.42
N GLY A 160 12.93 -27.66 -14.80
CA GLY A 160 13.24 -26.81 -15.94
C GLY A 160 13.19 -27.52 -17.29
N GLY A 161 13.69 -26.88 -18.35
CA GLY A 161 13.70 -27.45 -19.71
C GLY A 161 14.13 -26.44 -20.79
N ASP A 162 14.40 -26.92 -22.00
CA ASP A 162 14.80 -26.05 -23.12
C ASP A 162 13.57 -25.28 -23.65
N PRO A 163 13.55 -23.93 -23.61
CA PRO A 163 12.39 -23.15 -24.02
C PRO A 163 12.21 -23.19 -25.55
N PRO A 164 10.97 -23.30 -26.08
CA PRO A 164 10.75 -23.39 -27.51
C PRO A 164 11.28 -22.15 -28.28
N PRO A 165 11.69 -22.31 -29.56
CA PRO A 165 12.13 -21.19 -30.41
C PRO A 165 11.10 -20.07 -30.46
N SER A 166 11.45 -18.92 -29.91
CA SER A 166 10.53 -17.82 -29.64
C SER A 166 11.23 -16.46 -29.67
N GLN A 167 10.44 -15.38 -29.73
CA GLN A 167 10.98 -14.02 -29.59
C GLN A 167 11.66 -13.84 -28.23
N TYR A 168 11.04 -14.32 -27.15
CA TYR A 168 11.61 -14.28 -25.80
C TYR A 168 12.94 -15.04 -25.70
N ARG A 169 13.07 -16.24 -26.30
CA ARG A 169 14.36 -16.96 -26.35
C ARG A 169 15.44 -16.15 -27.10
N THR A 170 15.05 -15.41 -28.13
CA THR A 170 15.96 -14.54 -28.89
C THR A 170 16.37 -13.30 -28.09
N GLU A 171 15.45 -12.73 -27.32
CA GLU A 171 15.67 -11.60 -26.42
C GLU A 171 16.64 -11.97 -25.28
N LEU A 172 16.40 -13.11 -24.60
CA LEU A 172 17.28 -13.62 -23.55
C LEU A 172 18.69 -13.94 -24.09
N LEU A 173 18.79 -14.59 -25.25
CA LEU A 173 20.08 -14.85 -25.90
C LEU A 173 20.83 -13.57 -26.29
N LYS A 174 20.12 -12.49 -26.64
CA LYS A 174 20.71 -11.17 -26.93
C LYS A 174 21.26 -10.53 -25.64
N ASP A 175 20.55 -10.63 -24.52
CA ASP A 175 21.02 -10.08 -23.25
C ASP A 175 22.15 -10.90 -22.61
N MET A 176 22.09 -12.23 -22.63
CA MET A 176 23.19 -13.08 -22.14
C MET A 176 24.49 -12.84 -22.92
N ARG A 177 24.41 -12.62 -24.24
CA ARG A 177 25.57 -12.19 -25.06
C ARG A 177 26.05 -10.78 -24.75
N ARG A 178 25.16 -9.88 -24.29
CA ARG A 178 25.52 -8.52 -23.85
C ARG A 178 26.26 -8.51 -22.52
N ARG A 179 26.11 -9.57 -21.72
CA ARG A 179 26.83 -9.82 -20.46
C ARG A 179 28.05 -10.75 -20.65
N ASP A 180 28.48 -10.97 -21.90
CA ASP A 180 29.62 -11.82 -22.28
C ASP A 180 29.60 -13.24 -21.68
N ILE A 181 28.40 -13.82 -21.48
CA ILE A 181 28.24 -15.16 -20.91
C ILE A 181 28.68 -16.24 -21.91
N GLU A 182 29.52 -17.18 -21.47
CA GLU A 182 29.97 -18.34 -22.25
C GLU A 182 28.82 -19.33 -22.53
N ASP A 183 28.78 -19.89 -23.74
CA ASP A 183 27.77 -20.84 -24.25
C ASP A 183 26.31 -20.62 -23.77
N PRO A 184 25.68 -19.45 -24.00
CA PRO A 184 24.33 -19.15 -23.48
C PRO A 184 23.25 -20.17 -23.85
N ASN A 185 23.36 -20.78 -25.03
CA ASN A 185 22.45 -21.85 -25.47
C ASN A 185 22.46 -23.06 -24.52
N ARG A 186 23.65 -23.46 -24.05
CA ARG A 186 23.84 -24.62 -23.16
C ARG A 186 23.22 -24.36 -21.79
N ILE A 187 23.42 -23.15 -21.27
CA ILE A 187 22.86 -22.73 -19.98
C ILE A 187 21.32 -22.71 -20.05
N ILE A 188 20.75 -22.06 -21.07
CA ILE A 188 19.28 -22.00 -21.29
C ILE A 188 18.65 -23.38 -21.43
N SER A 189 19.37 -24.35 -22.04
CA SER A 189 18.87 -25.72 -22.24
C SER A 189 18.94 -26.64 -21.00
N SER A 190 19.36 -26.14 -19.84
CA SER A 190 19.54 -26.97 -18.65
C SER A 190 18.19 -27.31 -17.98
N PRO A 191 17.97 -28.56 -17.53
CA PRO A 191 16.79 -28.92 -16.72
C PRO A 191 16.79 -28.24 -15.33
N SER A 192 17.89 -27.60 -14.92
CA SER A 192 17.97 -26.77 -13.72
C SER A 192 17.61 -25.28 -13.95
N THR A 193 17.17 -24.92 -15.16
CA THR A 193 16.83 -23.56 -15.56
C THR A 193 15.52 -23.47 -16.32
N ALA A 194 14.91 -22.29 -16.31
CA ALA A 194 13.74 -21.99 -17.14
C ALA A 194 13.75 -20.53 -17.64
N LEU A 195 13.36 -20.34 -18.90
CA LEU A 195 13.08 -18.99 -19.42
C LEU A 195 11.70 -18.54 -18.93
N VAL A 196 11.64 -17.32 -18.40
CA VAL A 196 10.41 -16.71 -17.87
C VAL A 196 10.16 -15.34 -18.45
N ILE A 197 8.88 -14.98 -18.56
CA ILE A 197 8.46 -13.59 -18.74
C ILE A 197 8.37 -13.00 -17.33
N VAL A 198 9.07 -11.89 -17.13
CA VAL A 198 9.11 -11.15 -15.87
C VAL A 198 8.29 -9.88 -16.06
N ARG A 199 7.27 -9.70 -15.24
CA ARG A 199 6.34 -8.56 -15.28
C ARG A 199 6.33 -7.87 -13.93
N ALA A 200 6.23 -6.55 -13.91
CA ALA A 200 6.08 -5.82 -12.66
C ALA A 200 5.26 -4.55 -12.84
N TYR A 201 4.72 -4.07 -11.72
CA TYR A 201 3.94 -2.85 -11.64
C TYR A 201 4.76 -1.82 -10.90
N LEU A 202 5.33 -0.87 -11.64
CA LEU A 202 6.08 0.22 -11.05
C LEU A 202 5.06 1.14 -10.33
N PRO A 203 5.10 1.27 -8.99
CA PRO A 203 4.11 2.05 -8.26
C PRO A 203 4.18 3.54 -8.65
N PRO A 204 3.11 4.32 -8.45
CA PRO A 204 3.20 5.76 -8.53
C PRO A 204 4.13 6.28 -7.44
N LEU A 205 4.76 7.43 -7.67
CA LEU A 205 5.55 8.15 -6.65
C LEU A 205 6.82 7.43 -6.16
N VAL A 206 7.20 6.34 -6.82
CA VAL A 206 8.40 5.55 -6.54
C VAL A 206 9.69 6.37 -6.69
N SER A 207 10.63 6.15 -5.79
CA SER A 207 11.96 6.76 -5.76
C SER A 207 13.06 5.82 -6.30
N PRO A 208 14.19 6.34 -6.81
CA PRO A 208 15.33 5.50 -7.20
C PRO A 208 15.86 4.67 -6.02
N GLY A 209 16.11 3.39 -6.24
CA GLY A 209 16.52 2.42 -5.22
C GLY A 209 15.38 1.81 -4.41
N GLU A 210 14.14 2.32 -4.54
CA GLU A 210 12.97 1.76 -3.87
C GLU A 210 12.59 0.39 -4.44
N LYS A 211 12.12 -0.50 -3.55
CA LYS A 211 11.78 -1.89 -3.87
C LYS A 211 10.30 -2.05 -4.19
N PHE A 212 9.98 -2.98 -5.10
CA PHE A 212 8.62 -3.37 -5.45
C PHE A 212 8.53 -4.85 -5.83
N ASP A 213 7.32 -5.39 -5.88
CA ASP A 213 7.06 -6.80 -6.16
C ASP A 213 7.06 -7.12 -7.66
N VAL A 214 7.51 -8.33 -8.00
CA VAL A 214 7.68 -8.78 -9.38
C VAL A 214 6.92 -10.08 -9.62
N GLU A 215 6.09 -10.13 -10.66
CA GLU A 215 5.46 -11.35 -11.17
C GLU A 215 6.44 -12.08 -12.09
N VAL A 216 6.51 -13.41 -11.95
CA VAL A 216 7.29 -14.30 -12.82
C VAL A 216 6.35 -15.38 -13.36
N ARG A 217 6.21 -15.44 -14.69
CA ARG A 217 5.36 -16.42 -15.36
C ARG A 217 6.10 -17.12 -16.49
N LEU A 218 5.82 -18.42 -16.67
CA LEU A 218 6.34 -19.14 -17.83
C LEU A 218 5.62 -18.69 -19.12
N PRO A 219 6.32 -18.68 -20.27
CA PRO A 219 5.69 -18.44 -21.57
C PRO A 219 4.84 -19.63 -22.00
N ASP A 220 3.85 -19.36 -22.85
CA ASP A 220 2.98 -20.38 -23.42
C ASP A 220 3.78 -21.43 -24.22
N GLY A 221 3.45 -22.70 -24.01
CA GLY A 221 4.19 -23.82 -24.61
C GLY A 221 5.51 -24.18 -23.94
N SER A 222 5.86 -23.60 -22.79
CA SER A 222 7.07 -24.02 -22.04
C SER A 222 6.94 -25.44 -21.47
N GLU A 223 8.02 -26.23 -21.64
CA GLU A 223 8.18 -27.58 -21.08
C GLU A 223 8.35 -27.58 -19.55
N THR A 224 8.78 -26.46 -18.96
CA THR A 224 8.99 -26.31 -17.51
C THR A 224 7.72 -26.65 -16.73
N THR A 225 7.85 -27.50 -15.71
CA THR A 225 6.72 -28.04 -14.92
C THR A 225 6.44 -27.24 -13.66
N SER A 226 7.46 -26.68 -13.02
CA SER A 226 7.35 -25.89 -11.79
C SER A 226 8.48 -24.88 -11.64
N LEU A 227 8.16 -23.69 -11.11
CA LEU A 227 9.10 -22.64 -10.70
C LEU A 227 9.55 -22.74 -9.23
N ASN A 228 9.05 -23.73 -8.46
CA ASN A 228 9.34 -23.80 -7.02
C ASN A 228 10.84 -24.03 -6.74
N GLY A 229 11.36 -23.40 -5.69
CA GLY A 229 12.81 -23.36 -5.38
C GLY A 229 13.65 -22.54 -6.37
N GLY A 230 13.03 -21.91 -7.38
CA GLY A 230 13.72 -21.16 -8.41
C GLY A 230 14.20 -19.78 -7.94
N TRP A 231 15.38 -19.38 -8.41
CA TRP A 231 15.93 -18.03 -8.25
C TRP A 231 16.00 -17.32 -9.60
N LEU A 232 15.36 -16.15 -9.70
CA LEU A 232 15.45 -15.27 -10.86
C LEU A 232 16.80 -14.53 -10.86
N LEU A 233 17.62 -14.80 -11.86
CA LEU A 233 18.82 -14.01 -12.15
C LEU A 233 18.44 -12.61 -12.63
N GLU A 234 19.28 -11.62 -12.32
CA GLU A 234 19.03 -10.19 -12.57
C GLU A 234 18.44 -9.92 -13.97
N CYS A 235 17.16 -9.61 -14.02
CA CYS A 235 16.40 -9.30 -15.22
C CYS A 235 16.25 -7.77 -15.35
N ARG A 236 16.40 -7.24 -16.57
CA ARG A 236 16.23 -5.81 -16.85
C ARG A 236 14.81 -5.53 -17.32
N LEU A 237 14.10 -4.64 -16.64
CA LEU A 237 12.69 -4.37 -16.91
C LEU A 237 12.48 -3.08 -17.72
N THR A 238 11.71 -3.21 -18.80
CA THR A 238 11.41 -2.15 -19.78
C THR A 238 9.93 -1.81 -19.77
N GLU A 239 9.63 -0.52 -19.92
CA GLU A 239 8.28 -0.05 -20.21
C GLU A 239 7.91 -0.52 -21.63
N ARG A 240 6.83 -1.31 -21.77
CA ARG A 240 6.36 -1.82 -23.07
C ARG A 240 4.98 -1.26 -23.37
N ALA A 241 4.88 -0.47 -24.44
CA ALA A 241 3.62 0.11 -24.88
C ALA A 241 3.13 -0.54 -26.18
N ILE A 242 1.90 -1.07 -26.18
CA ILE A 242 1.24 -1.53 -27.41
C ILE A 242 0.67 -0.29 -28.11
N VAL A 243 1.34 0.18 -29.17
CA VAL A 243 0.89 1.34 -29.94
C VAL A 243 0.14 0.86 -31.19
N ALA A 244 -1.12 1.29 -31.32
CA ALA A 244 -1.97 0.98 -32.46
C ALA A 244 -1.27 1.29 -33.79
N GLY A 245 -1.25 0.33 -34.71
CA GLY A 245 -0.58 0.44 -36.01
C GLY A 245 0.96 0.41 -35.99
N LYS A 246 1.61 0.36 -34.81
CA LYS A 246 3.09 0.26 -34.68
C LYS A 246 3.56 -0.99 -33.92
N GLY A 247 2.68 -1.66 -33.19
CA GLY A 247 3.00 -2.85 -32.40
C GLY A 247 3.58 -2.51 -31.03
N VAL A 248 4.29 -3.47 -30.42
CA VAL A 248 4.96 -3.29 -29.13
C VAL A 248 6.19 -2.40 -29.32
N LEU A 249 6.24 -1.27 -28.62
CA LEU A 249 7.43 -0.42 -28.54
C LEU A 249 8.17 -0.69 -27.22
N GLU A 250 9.47 -1.01 -27.31
CA GLU A 250 10.40 -1.12 -26.18
C GLU A 250 10.82 0.29 -25.74
N GLY A 251 10.44 0.68 -24.52
CA GLY A 251 10.80 1.95 -23.91
C GLY A 251 12.18 1.94 -23.25
N LYS A 252 12.48 2.98 -22.47
CA LYS A 252 13.67 2.97 -21.60
C LYS A 252 13.45 1.96 -20.46
N ALA A 253 14.50 1.23 -20.08
CA ALA A 253 14.46 0.42 -18.87
C ALA A 253 14.34 1.30 -17.62
N ARG A 254 13.38 0.99 -16.74
CA ARG A 254 13.04 1.76 -15.53
C ARG A 254 13.46 1.07 -14.24
N ALA A 255 13.81 -0.22 -14.29
CA ALA A 255 14.15 -1.03 -13.13
C ALA A 255 14.93 -2.30 -13.50
N ASN A 256 15.51 -2.98 -12.51
CA ASN A 256 15.92 -4.40 -12.58
C ASN A 256 15.12 -5.25 -11.57
N ALA A 257 15.14 -6.57 -11.74
CA ALA A 257 14.46 -7.54 -10.87
C ALA A 257 15.30 -8.80 -10.63
N SER A 258 15.34 -9.29 -9.39
CA SER A 258 16.05 -10.53 -9.00
C SER A 258 15.56 -11.07 -7.66
N GLY A 259 15.66 -12.39 -7.43
CA GLY A 259 15.41 -12.98 -6.11
C GLY A 259 14.80 -14.38 -6.15
N PRO A 260 14.48 -14.95 -4.97
CA PRO A 260 13.84 -16.26 -4.85
C PRO A 260 12.35 -16.16 -5.19
N ILE A 261 11.83 -17.14 -5.94
CA ILE A 261 10.44 -17.14 -6.42
C ILE A 261 9.52 -17.80 -5.38
N LEU A 262 8.56 -17.02 -4.88
CA LEU A 262 7.44 -17.50 -4.08
C LEU A 262 6.34 -18.02 -5.02
N VAL A 263 6.07 -19.32 -4.99
CA VAL A 263 4.97 -19.95 -5.72
C VAL A 263 3.74 -20.03 -4.82
N SER A 264 2.56 -19.68 -5.34
CA SER A 264 1.31 -19.63 -4.56
C SER A 264 0.80 -21.03 -4.19
N THR A 265 1.08 -21.47 -2.96
CA THR A 265 0.73 -22.81 -2.45
C THR A 265 -0.72 -22.91 -1.95
N GLY A 266 -1.69 -22.72 -2.85
CA GLY A 266 -3.13 -22.93 -2.57
C GLY A 266 -3.48 -24.40 -2.22
N GLU A 267 -4.75 -24.67 -1.93
CA GLU A 267 -5.25 -26.03 -1.66
C GLU A 267 -5.16 -26.93 -2.90
N ASP A 268 -5.61 -26.42 -4.06
CA ASP A 268 -5.42 -27.07 -5.34
C ASP A 268 -4.02 -26.76 -5.91
N THR A 269 -3.13 -27.75 -5.89
CA THR A 269 -1.81 -27.71 -6.57
C THR A 269 -1.98 -27.83 -8.10
N SER A 270 -2.78 -26.93 -8.67
CA SER A 270 -3.03 -26.87 -10.11
C SER A 270 -1.73 -26.58 -10.88
N SER A 271 -1.54 -27.24 -12.02
CA SER A 271 -0.33 -27.09 -12.85
C SER A 271 -0.16 -25.68 -13.44
N SER A 272 -1.18 -24.83 -13.34
CA SER A 272 -1.14 -23.40 -13.64
C SER A 272 -0.46 -22.58 -12.53
N LEU A 273 -0.73 -22.88 -11.25
CA LEU A 273 -0.13 -22.14 -10.12
C LEU A 273 1.36 -22.40 -10.01
N LEU A 274 1.82 -23.65 -10.21
CA LEU A 274 3.26 -23.98 -10.22
C LEU A 274 4.05 -23.29 -11.34
N LYS A 275 3.37 -22.74 -12.36
CA LYS A 275 3.96 -22.07 -13.51
C LYS A 275 3.97 -20.54 -13.40
N ARG A 276 3.55 -19.99 -12.25
CA ARG A 276 3.64 -18.58 -11.88
C ARG A 276 4.24 -18.44 -10.47
N GLY A 277 4.69 -17.24 -10.14
CA GLY A 277 5.14 -16.89 -8.80
C GLY A 277 5.47 -15.42 -8.68
N HIS A 278 5.75 -14.97 -7.47
CA HIS A 278 6.10 -13.58 -7.16
C HIS A 278 7.47 -13.51 -6.48
N ILE A 279 8.17 -12.40 -6.62
CA ILE A 279 9.40 -12.10 -5.88
C ILE A 279 9.15 -10.88 -5.03
N VAL A 280 9.01 -11.10 -3.73
CA VAL A 280 8.65 -10.09 -2.73
C VAL A 280 9.77 -9.06 -2.60
N GLY A 281 9.49 -7.80 -2.93
CA GLY A 281 10.49 -6.72 -2.95
C GLY A 281 11.70 -7.00 -3.87
N GLY A 282 11.54 -7.84 -4.90
CA GLY A 282 12.62 -8.26 -5.80
C GLY A 282 12.94 -7.29 -6.94
N GLY A 283 12.06 -6.33 -7.21
CA GLY A 283 12.28 -5.25 -8.16
C GLY A 283 12.94 -4.04 -7.50
N MET A 284 13.76 -3.28 -8.25
CA MET A 284 14.40 -2.05 -7.79
C MET A 284 14.29 -0.95 -8.86
N ALA A 285 13.70 0.19 -8.51
CA ALA A 285 13.47 1.31 -9.43
C ALA A 285 14.74 2.14 -9.69
N PHE A 286 14.87 2.68 -10.91
CA PHE A 286 15.99 3.54 -11.32
C PHE A 286 15.64 5.03 -11.46
N GLU A 287 14.36 5.37 -11.52
CA GLU A 287 13.90 6.72 -11.85
C GLU A 287 12.78 7.17 -10.91
N ASN A 288 12.84 8.44 -10.48
CA ASN A 288 11.81 9.08 -9.68
C ASN A 288 10.52 9.31 -10.52
N ARG A 289 9.35 9.03 -9.94
CA ARG A 289 8.04 9.33 -10.54
C ARG A 289 7.32 10.48 -9.83
N ASP A 290 7.63 11.72 -10.21
CA ASP A 290 6.90 12.91 -9.69
C ASP A 290 5.38 12.85 -9.94
N MET A 291 4.60 13.41 -9.01
CA MET A 291 3.17 13.67 -9.24
C MET A 291 2.98 14.93 -10.11
N TYR A 292 1.94 14.92 -10.94
CA TYR A 292 1.59 16.05 -11.80
C TYR A 292 0.15 16.51 -11.57
N LEU A 293 -0.05 17.83 -11.61
CA LEU A 293 -1.38 18.43 -11.75
C LEU A 293 -1.45 19.06 -13.14
N PHE A 294 -2.49 18.75 -13.89
CA PHE A 294 -2.79 19.38 -15.17
C PHE A 294 -3.99 20.32 -15.01
N MET A 295 -3.84 21.58 -15.43
CA MET A 295 -4.96 22.50 -15.57
C MET A 295 -5.96 21.95 -16.59
N ARG A 296 -7.26 22.01 -16.28
CA ARG A 296 -8.31 21.77 -17.29
C ARG A 296 -8.26 22.83 -18.39
N ASN A 297 -8.77 22.48 -19.58
CA ASN A 297 -8.60 23.29 -20.79
C ASN A 297 -9.26 24.68 -20.70
N GLU A 298 -10.37 24.83 -19.96
CA GLU A 298 -11.07 26.11 -19.75
C GLU A 298 -10.29 27.07 -18.84
N TYR A 299 -9.47 26.52 -17.94
CA TYR A 299 -8.71 27.29 -16.95
C TYR A 299 -7.22 27.45 -17.31
N ARG A 300 -6.76 26.79 -18.38
CA ARG A 300 -5.39 26.80 -18.91
C ARG A 300 -4.86 28.22 -19.09
N SER A 301 -3.86 28.59 -18.29
CA SER A 301 -3.18 29.89 -18.38
C SER A 301 -1.96 29.92 -17.47
N VAL A 302 -0.86 30.52 -17.92
CA VAL A 302 0.31 30.82 -17.07
C VAL A 302 -0.10 31.54 -15.78
N ARG A 303 -1.06 32.46 -15.84
CA ARG A 303 -1.54 33.21 -14.66
C ARG A 303 -2.35 32.34 -13.68
N ASN A 304 -3.00 31.27 -14.16
CA ASN A 304 -3.78 30.37 -13.33
C ASN A 304 -2.90 29.25 -12.78
N SER A 305 -2.09 28.57 -13.61
CA SER A 305 -1.13 27.55 -13.15
C SER A 305 -0.17 28.10 -12.10
N THR A 306 0.33 29.34 -12.28
CA THR A 306 1.15 30.03 -11.27
C THR A 306 0.37 30.28 -9.97
N ARG A 307 -0.92 30.67 -10.05
CA ARG A 307 -1.75 30.89 -8.86
C ARG A 307 -2.08 29.59 -8.12
N VAL A 308 -2.34 28.50 -8.85
CA VAL A 308 -2.56 27.16 -8.27
C VAL A 308 -1.30 26.72 -7.52
N ALA A 309 -0.13 26.80 -8.17
CA ALA A 309 1.16 26.50 -7.54
C ALA A 309 1.42 27.36 -6.29
N GLN A 310 1.12 28.66 -6.34
CA GLN A 310 1.22 29.56 -5.18
C GLN A 310 0.24 29.21 -4.06
N ARG A 311 -1.01 28.85 -4.37
CA ARG A 311 -2.02 28.46 -3.36
C ARG A 311 -1.62 27.18 -2.64
N ILE A 312 -1.15 26.17 -3.37
CA ILE A 312 -0.59 24.95 -2.77
C ILE A 312 0.65 25.31 -1.94
N GLY A 313 1.58 26.10 -2.49
CA GLY A 313 2.80 26.56 -1.83
C GLY A 313 2.60 27.41 -0.55
N VAL A 314 1.41 27.96 -0.32
CA VAL A 314 1.04 28.62 0.94
C VAL A 314 0.76 27.59 2.04
N ARG A 315 0.01 26.52 1.73
CA ARG A 315 -0.41 25.46 2.67
C ARG A 315 0.62 24.33 2.82
N PHE A 316 1.41 24.07 1.77
CA PHE A 316 2.36 22.97 1.65
C PHE A 316 3.70 23.46 1.11
N PHE A 317 4.72 23.41 1.95
CA PHE A 317 6.06 23.87 1.66
C PHE A 317 7.07 23.02 2.44
N SER A 318 8.28 22.91 1.91
CA SER A 318 9.44 22.33 2.57
C SER A 318 10.42 23.45 2.97
N TYR A 319 11.48 23.06 3.68
CA TYR A 319 12.68 23.86 3.79
C TYR A 319 13.82 23.12 3.09
N ASP A 320 14.54 23.80 2.22
CA ASP A 320 15.80 23.31 1.64
C ASP A 320 16.91 23.28 2.72
N SER A 321 18.02 22.61 2.40
CA SER A 321 19.21 22.42 3.24
C SER A 321 19.77 23.73 3.81
N TYR A 322 19.55 24.85 3.13
CA TYR A 322 19.94 26.20 3.56
C TYR A 322 18.87 26.93 4.40
N GLY A 323 17.85 26.21 4.91
CA GLY A 323 16.75 26.77 5.73
C GLY A 323 15.75 27.62 4.94
N LYS A 324 15.83 27.62 3.60
CA LYS A 324 14.98 28.42 2.72
C LYS A 324 13.65 27.71 2.46
N ARG A 325 12.52 28.39 2.69
CA ARG A 325 11.18 27.87 2.38
C ARG A 325 11.00 27.69 0.87
N GLU A 326 10.62 26.49 0.45
CA GLU A 326 10.34 26.14 -0.96
C GLU A 326 8.90 25.62 -1.10
N PRO A 327 8.13 26.05 -2.13
CA PRO A 327 6.77 25.58 -2.34
C PRO A 327 6.77 24.16 -2.95
N LEU A 328 6.00 23.24 -2.38
CA LEU A 328 5.93 21.85 -2.87
C LEU A 328 5.20 21.70 -4.22
N ALA A 329 4.70 22.79 -4.81
CA ALA A 329 4.12 22.80 -6.16
C ALA A 329 4.80 23.85 -7.05
N GLN A 330 5.19 23.45 -8.25
CA GLN A 330 5.81 24.33 -9.24
C GLN A 330 5.13 24.21 -10.60
N ALA A 331 4.58 25.31 -11.11
CA ALA A 331 4.14 25.39 -12.50
C ALA A 331 5.35 25.32 -13.44
N LYS A 332 5.39 24.33 -14.33
CA LYS A 332 6.41 24.20 -15.39
C LYS A 332 5.95 24.81 -16.71
N THR A 333 4.62 24.83 -16.94
CA THR A 333 3.97 25.38 -18.14
C THR A 333 2.62 26.03 -17.78
N ASP A 334 1.87 26.50 -18.77
CA ASP A 334 0.51 27.02 -18.62
C ASP A 334 -0.53 25.93 -18.28
N GLN A 335 -0.22 24.66 -18.57
CA GLN A 335 -1.07 23.49 -18.32
C GLN A 335 -0.50 22.56 -17.23
N LYS A 336 0.79 22.21 -17.26
CA LYS A 336 1.42 21.24 -16.34
C LYS A 336 2.12 21.90 -15.14
N LEU A 337 1.74 21.45 -13.95
CA LEU A 337 2.45 21.65 -12.69
C LEU A 337 3.12 20.34 -12.25
N VAL A 338 4.22 20.45 -11.51
CA VAL A 338 4.86 19.35 -10.77
C VAL A 338 4.54 19.53 -9.29
N LEU A 339 4.21 18.43 -8.63
CA LEU A 339 3.81 18.39 -7.23
C LEU A 339 4.70 17.39 -6.47
N GLN A 340 5.44 17.91 -5.50
CA GLN A 340 6.15 17.12 -4.51
C GLN A 340 5.22 16.80 -3.34
N ILE A 341 5.43 15.64 -2.71
CA ILE A 341 4.61 15.17 -1.59
C ILE A 341 5.15 15.79 -0.30
N HIS A 342 4.26 16.28 0.56
CA HIS A 342 4.63 16.70 1.90
C HIS A 342 4.92 15.46 2.77
N PRO A 343 5.99 15.42 3.60
CA PRO A 343 6.38 14.21 4.36
C PRO A 343 5.23 13.54 5.12
N SER A 344 4.42 14.32 5.83
CA SER A 344 3.20 13.88 6.56
C SER A 344 2.13 13.19 5.72
N TYR A 345 2.26 13.20 4.39
CA TYR A 345 1.35 12.54 3.45
C TYR A 345 2.07 11.56 2.50
N LYS A 346 3.37 11.31 2.69
CA LYS A 346 4.17 10.38 1.87
C LYS A 346 3.44 9.05 1.73
N ASP A 347 3.01 8.50 2.86
CA ASP A 347 2.36 7.19 2.99
C ASP A 347 0.83 7.26 2.83
N ASN A 348 0.28 8.42 2.43
CA ASN A 348 -1.13 8.60 2.07
C ASN A 348 -1.30 9.70 0.99
N PHE A 349 -0.76 9.46 -0.20
CA PHE A 349 -0.95 10.39 -1.32
C PHE A 349 -2.43 10.57 -1.75
N PRO A 350 -3.35 9.59 -1.60
CA PRO A 350 -4.76 9.81 -1.90
C PRO A 350 -5.35 10.94 -1.04
N ARG A 351 -5.03 10.97 0.27
CA ARG A 351 -5.45 12.08 1.14
C ARG A 351 -4.81 13.41 0.72
N TYR A 352 -3.52 13.41 0.35
CA TYR A 352 -2.85 14.63 -0.12
C TYR A 352 -3.58 15.27 -1.31
N VAL A 353 -4.04 14.44 -2.25
CA VAL A 353 -4.87 14.87 -3.38
C VAL A 353 -6.21 15.44 -2.91
N GLN A 354 -6.95 14.74 -2.04
CA GLN A 354 -8.23 15.23 -1.50
C GLN A 354 -8.09 16.59 -0.80
N VAL A 355 -7.03 16.79 -0.01
CA VAL A 355 -6.78 18.04 0.70
C VAL A 355 -6.38 19.16 -0.27
N ILE A 356 -5.52 18.90 -1.25
CA ILE A 356 -5.18 19.87 -2.30
C ILE A 356 -6.41 20.28 -3.10
N GLN A 357 -7.27 19.33 -3.49
CA GLN A 357 -8.51 19.61 -4.21
C GLN A 357 -9.45 20.53 -3.43
N ASN A 358 -9.45 20.44 -2.09
CA ASN A 358 -10.25 21.27 -1.18
C ASN A 358 -9.61 22.62 -0.78
N ILE A 359 -8.43 22.98 -1.31
CA ILE A 359 -7.87 24.33 -1.13
C ILE A 359 -8.69 25.35 -1.94
N ALA A 360 -8.99 26.52 -1.34
CA ALA A 360 -9.68 27.60 -2.02
C ALA A 360 -8.78 28.34 -3.03
N PHE A 361 -9.16 28.36 -4.31
CA PHE A 361 -8.46 29.10 -5.37
C PHE A 361 -8.49 30.61 -5.11
N ARG A 362 -9.67 31.15 -4.79
CA ARG A 362 -9.89 32.53 -4.37
C ARG A 362 -10.86 32.58 -3.19
N GLU A 363 -10.43 33.26 -2.14
CA GLU A 363 -11.15 33.45 -0.88
C GLU A 363 -10.46 34.63 -0.16
N THR A 364 -11.25 35.51 0.44
CA THR A 364 -10.81 36.60 1.32
C THR A 364 -10.84 36.17 2.78
N GLU A 365 -10.18 36.92 3.66
CA GLU A 365 -10.12 36.59 5.10
C GLU A 365 -11.50 36.55 5.76
N VAL A 366 -12.44 37.42 5.35
CA VAL A 366 -13.81 37.44 5.86
C VAL A 366 -14.58 36.20 5.41
N GLU A 367 -14.50 35.84 4.13
CA GLU A 367 -15.13 34.61 3.59
C GLU A 367 -14.57 33.36 4.27
N ARG A 368 -13.26 33.33 4.55
CA ARG A 368 -12.57 32.23 5.26
C ARG A 368 -13.07 32.05 6.69
N GLN A 369 -13.34 33.14 7.43
CA GLN A 369 -13.91 33.07 8.78
C GLN A 369 -15.37 32.59 8.75
N VAL A 370 -16.19 33.10 7.83
CA VAL A 370 -17.57 32.61 7.63
C VAL A 370 -17.58 31.13 7.23
N ARG A 371 -16.61 30.68 6.43
CA ARG A 371 -16.45 29.26 6.08
C ARG A 371 -15.99 28.42 7.28
N LEU A 372 -15.06 28.90 8.12
CA LEU A 372 -14.66 28.21 9.36
C LEU A 372 -15.86 27.97 10.29
N GLU A 373 -16.64 29.02 10.59
CA GLU A 373 -17.85 28.92 11.42
C GLU A 373 -18.93 27.99 10.84
N ARG A 374 -18.97 27.83 9.51
CA ARG A 374 -19.90 26.90 8.85
C ARG A 374 -19.38 25.47 8.93
N LEU A 375 -18.11 25.27 8.60
CA LEU A 375 -17.46 23.95 8.61
C LEU A 375 -17.45 23.34 10.01
N GLU A 376 -17.28 24.14 11.06
CA GLU A 376 -17.44 23.69 12.46
C GLU A 376 -18.83 23.07 12.72
N LYS A 377 -19.89 23.74 12.26
CA LYS A 377 -21.28 23.26 12.40
C LYS A 377 -21.56 22.06 11.49
N GLU A 378 -20.92 21.98 10.32
CA GLU A 378 -21.03 20.85 9.40
C GLU A 378 -20.21 19.62 9.87
N LEU A 379 -19.13 19.82 10.65
CA LEU A 379 -18.31 18.75 11.22
C LEU A 379 -19.06 17.91 12.26
N LEU A 380 -19.95 18.55 13.04
CA LEU A 380 -20.82 17.89 14.02
C LEU A 380 -21.95 17.06 13.36
N ILE A 381 -22.15 17.16 12.04
CA ILE A 381 -23.15 16.39 11.29
C ILE A 381 -22.43 15.21 10.62
N PRO A 382 -22.72 13.94 10.99
CA PRO A 382 -21.96 12.79 10.50
C PRO A 382 -22.03 12.62 8.97
N GLU A 383 -23.10 13.08 8.31
CA GLU A 383 -23.23 13.08 6.84
C GLU A 383 -22.37 14.12 6.11
N LYS A 384 -21.78 15.07 6.84
CA LYS A 384 -20.90 16.12 6.30
C LYS A 384 -19.49 16.09 6.88
N ALA A 385 -19.28 15.35 7.98
CA ALA A 385 -18.05 15.35 8.76
C ALA A 385 -16.78 15.11 7.93
N GLU A 386 -16.77 14.14 7.02
CA GLU A 386 -15.63 13.85 6.15
C GLU A 386 -15.22 15.07 5.30
N GLN A 387 -16.18 15.61 4.53
CA GLN A 387 -15.95 16.73 3.62
C GLN A 387 -15.78 18.08 4.36
N ALA A 388 -16.27 18.18 5.59
CA ALA A 388 -15.97 19.31 6.48
C ALA A 388 -14.53 19.24 7.00
N ALA A 389 -14.11 18.07 7.51
CA ALA A 389 -12.76 17.84 8.02
C ALA A 389 -11.68 18.03 6.93
N LEU A 390 -11.91 17.52 5.71
CA LEU A 390 -10.99 17.73 4.58
C LEU A 390 -10.83 19.22 4.21
N GLN A 391 -11.90 20.02 4.28
CA GLN A 391 -11.81 21.46 4.04
C GLN A 391 -11.13 22.23 5.19
N LEU A 392 -11.30 21.78 6.43
CA LEU A 392 -10.58 22.31 7.60
C LEU A 392 -9.08 21.99 7.52
N GLU A 393 -8.71 20.76 7.14
CA GLU A 393 -7.33 20.36 6.90
C GLU A 393 -6.68 21.12 5.74
N ALA A 394 -7.45 21.45 4.69
CA ALA A 394 -7.03 22.30 3.58
C ALA A 394 -6.88 23.79 3.97
N ILE A 395 -7.65 24.27 4.95
CA ILE A 395 -7.47 25.60 5.56
C ILE A 395 -6.15 25.69 6.34
N GLY A 396 -5.71 24.60 6.95
CA GLY A 396 -4.46 24.51 7.71
C GLY A 396 -4.62 24.81 9.21
N PRO A 397 -3.56 25.28 9.91
CA PRO A 397 -3.53 25.34 11.38
C PRO A 397 -4.60 26.25 11.99
N ASP A 398 -5.10 27.25 11.27
CA ASP A 398 -6.17 28.14 11.73
C ASP A 398 -7.51 27.39 11.99
N ALA A 399 -7.66 26.16 11.48
CA ALA A 399 -8.83 25.31 11.68
C ALA A 399 -8.72 24.35 12.88
N ILE A 400 -7.56 24.27 13.55
CA ILE A 400 -7.32 23.37 14.69
C ILE A 400 -8.36 23.53 15.82
N PRO A 401 -8.81 24.74 16.21
CA PRO A 401 -9.83 24.88 17.26
C PRO A 401 -11.16 24.20 16.91
N MET A 402 -11.64 24.39 15.67
CA MET A 402 -12.89 23.80 15.19
C MET A 402 -12.80 22.27 15.11
N LEU A 403 -11.63 21.75 14.70
CA LEU A 403 -11.37 20.30 14.71
C LEU A 403 -11.29 19.72 16.13
N LYS A 404 -10.73 20.47 17.10
CA LYS A 404 -10.73 20.06 18.52
C LYS A 404 -12.13 20.07 19.12
N ASN A 405 -13.01 21.00 18.71
CA ASN A 405 -14.45 20.95 19.04
C ASN A 405 -15.15 19.74 18.38
N GLY A 406 -14.71 19.33 17.18
CA GLY A 406 -15.19 18.12 16.51
C GLY A 406 -14.88 16.81 17.25
N LEU A 407 -13.86 16.77 18.12
CA LEU A 407 -13.58 15.63 19.01
C LEU A 407 -14.63 15.45 20.11
N THR A 408 -15.46 16.47 20.40
CA THR A 408 -16.56 16.38 21.37
C THR A 408 -17.93 16.14 20.71
N ALA A 409 -17.96 15.75 19.44
CA ALA A 409 -19.21 15.47 18.71
C ALA A 409 -19.90 14.18 19.19
N ASP A 410 -21.24 14.18 19.22
CA ASP A 410 -22.04 13.05 19.71
C ASP A 410 -21.93 11.78 18.82
N TYR A 411 -21.44 11.90 17.59
CA TYR A 411 -21.26 10.76 16.67
C TYR A 411 -19.79 10.39 16.53
N PHE A 412 -19.48 9.09 16.62
CA PHE A 412 -18.09 8.61 16.50
C PHE A 412 -17.48 8.91 15.13
N GLU A 413 -18.26 8.86 14.05
CA GLU A 413 -17.87 9.27 12.70
C GLU A 413 -17.34 10.73 12.64
N SER A 414 -18.04 11.67 13.29
CA SER A 414 -17.59 13.08 13.39
C SER A 414 -16.30 13.23 14.18
N ARG A 415 -16.17 12.54 15.32
CA ARG A 415 -14.94 12.55 16.12
C ARG A 415 -13.76 11.95 15.34
N PHE A 416 -13.99 10.83 14.65
CA PHE A 416 -12.99 10.16 13.81
C PHE A 416 -12.46 11.07 12.69
N HIS A 417 -13.34 11.67 11.87
CA HIS A 417 -12.89 12.56 10.79
C HIS A 417 -12.14 13.79 11.33
N SER A 418 -12.55 14.31 12.49
CA SER A 418 -11.85 15.38 13.21
C SER A 418 -10.46 14.97 13.68
N ALA A 419 -10.34 13.78 14.29
CA ALA A 419 -9.10 13.22 14.81
C ALA A 419 -8.08 12.94 13.68
N VAL A 420 -8.54 12.42 12.54
CA VAL A 420 -7.65 12.22 11.38
C VAL A 420 -7.15 13.57 10.85
N ALA A 421 -8.02 14.58 10.70
CA ALA A 421 -7.58 15.89 10.22
C ALA A 421 -6.59 16.58 11.18
N LEU A 422 -6.73 16.39 12.50
CA LEU A 422 -5.74 16.85 13.49
C LEU A 422 -4.39 16.14 13.32
N ALA A 423 -4.37 14.82 13.11
CA ALA A 423 -3.12 14.08 12.91
C ALA A 423 -2.31 14.59 11.71
N TYR A 424 -2.94 14.84 10.55
CA TYR A 424 -2.29 15.43 9.37
C TYR A 424 -1.98 16.94 9.50
N LEU A 425 -2.40 17.58 10.60
CA LEU A 425 -1.97 18.92 11.01
C LEU A 425 -0.87 18.88 12.10
N GLY A 426 -0.44 17.70 12.56
CA GLY A 426 0.57 17.52 13.60
C GLY A 426 0.04 17.67 15.04
N GLU A 427 -1.26 17.52 15.26
CA GLU A 427 -1.93 17.71 16.55
C GLU A 427 -2.32 16.36 17.20
N PRO A 428 -1.68 15.95 18.32
CA PRO A 428 -1.90 14.63 18.92
C PRO A 428 -3.24 14.47 19.65
N ALA A 429 -4.02 15.54 19.82
CA ALA A 429 -5.29 15.53 20.56
C ALA A 429 -6.33 14.51 20.04
N GLY A 430 -6.20 14.03 18.80
CA GLY A 430 -7.05 12.97 18.23
C GLY A 430 -6.61 11.53 18.49
N LEU A 431 -5.40 11.28 19.05
CA LEU A 431 -4.78 9.94 19.09
C LEU A 431 -5.66 8.86 19.74
N GLU A 432 -6.31 9.15 20.86
CA GLU A 432 -7.21 8.20 21.53
C GLU A 432 -8.40 7.79 20.64
N THR A 433 -8.97 8.74 19.90
CA THR A 433 -10.05 8.48 18.94
C THR A 433 -9.56 7.62 17.77
N LEU A 434 -8.33 7.83 17.30
CA LEU A 434 -7.72 7.01 16.25
C LEU A 434 -7.43 5.59 16.76
N TYR A 435 -6.93 5.43 17.98
CA TYR A 435 -6.73 4.13 18.61
C TYR A 435 -8.03 3.33 18.72
N ILE A 436 -9.10 3.96 19.22
CA ILE A 436 -10.44 3.33 19.31
C ILE A 436 -10.97 2.99 17.91
N ALA A 437 -10.80 3.87 16.91
CA ALA A 437 -11.21 3.60 15.54
C ALA A 437 -10.42 2.43 14.90
N ALA A 438 -9.12 2.33 15.20
CA ALA A 438 -8.26 1.23 14.75
C ALA A 438 -8.65 -0.11 15.38
N ARG A 439 -8.97 -0.13 16.69
CA ARG A 439 -9.43 -1.36 17.37
C ARG A 439 -10.84 -1.76 16.96
N ASP A 440 -11.82 -0.89 17.12
CA ASP A 440 -13.23 -1.28 17.21
C ASP A 440 -14.03 -1.15 15.90
N VAL A 441 -13.55 -0.35 14.93
CA VAL A 441 -14.31 -0.02 13.70
C VAL A 441 -13.55 -0.42 12.42
N PRO A 442 -13.78 -1.62 11.87
CA PRO A 442 -13.04 -2.16 10.72
C PRO A 442 -13.08 -1.31 9.44
N ALA A 443 -14.02 -0.36 9.31
CA ALA A 443 -14.12 0.57 8.18
C ALA A 443 -13.26 1.85 8.33
N PHE A 444 -12.94 2.24 9.56
CA PHE A 444 -12.02 3.36 9.85
C PHE A 444 -10.57 2.89 10.06
N ARG A 445 -10.37 1.60 10.38
CA ARG A 445 -9.11 0.99 10.78
C ARG A 445 -7.88 1.37 9.94
N VAL A 446 -7.92 1.20 8.62
CA VAL A 446 -6.75 1.49 7.75
C VAL A 446 -6.37 2.97 7.78
N PHE A 447 -7.38 3.84 7.77
CA PHE A 447 -7.20 5.30 7.82
C PHE A 447 -6.72 5.76 9.20
N ALA A 448 -7.23 5.14 10.28
CA ALA A 448 -6.83 5.41 11.65
C ALA A 448 -5.35 5.04 11.90
N LEU A 449 -4.95 3.82 11.54
CA LEU A 449 -3.56 3.36 11.66
C LEU A 449 -2.60 4.25 10.87
N THR A 450 -2.95 4.62 9.63
CA THR A 450 -2.15 5.54 8.81
C THR A 450 -2.11 6.94 9.40
N ALA A 451 -3.20 7.45 9.98
CA ALA A 451 -3.20 8.76 10.64
C ALA A 451 -2.28 8.78 11.86
N MET A 452 -2.24 7.69 12.63
CA MET A 452 -1.34 7.53 13.77
C MET A 452 0.13 7.61 13.34
N THR A 453 0.53 7.05 12.18
CA THR A 453 1.94 7.12 11.72
C THR A 453 2.41 8.52 11.34
N VAL A 454 1.51 9.51 11.25
CA VAL A 454 1.86 10.92 10.97
C VAL A 454 2.20 11.70 12.25
N VAL A 455 1.86 11.17 13.42
CA VAL A 455 2.05 11.83 14.73
C VAL A 455 3.19 11.14 15.47
N GLU A 456 4.40 11.72 15.37
CA GLU A 456 5.65 11.22 15.96
C GLU A 456 5.74 11.41 17.49
N GLU A 457 4.64 11.19 18.22
CA GLU A 457 4.57 11.30 19.68
C GLU A 457 4.75 9.94 20.38
N GLY A 458 5.24 9.97 21.63
CA GLY A 458 5.46 8.76 22.42
C GLY A 458 4.17 7.94 22.69
N GLU A 459 3.02 8.61 22.73
CA GLU A 459 1.71 7.99 22.89
C GLU A 459 1.33 7.13 21.67
N THR A 460 1.71 7.54 20.45
CA THR A 460 1.48 6.77 19.22
C THR A 460 2.07 5.37 19.31
N PHE A 461 3.31 5.23 19.76
CA PHE A 461 3.97 3.93 19.93
C PHE A 461 3.28 3.09 21.01
N ALA A 462 2.80 3.71 22.10
CA ALA A 462 2.08 3.02 23.16
C ALA A 462 0.71 2.49 22.70
N TYR A 463 -0.02 3.24 21.85
CA TYR A 463 -1.27 2.79 21.25
C TYR A 463 -1.05 1.73 20.16
N LEU A 464 -0.07 1.91 19.26
CA LEU A 464 0.29 0.89 18.26
C LEU A 464 0.71 -0.43 18.92
N ARG A 465 1.40 -0.37 20.08
CA ARG A 465 1.73 -1.58 20.84
C ARG A 465 0.50 -2.29 21.41
N GLN A 466 -0.46 -1.55 21.98
CA GLN A 466 -1.73 -2.14 22.44
C GLN A 466 -2.52 -2.77 21.29
N LEU A 467 -2.53 -2.15 20.10
CA LEU A 467 -3.16 -2.72 18.91
C LEU A 467 -2.50 -4.01 18.39
N MET A 468 -1.25 -4.31 18.81
CA MET A 468 -0.61 -5.60 18.56
C MET A 468 -1.04 -6.70 19.55
N ASP A 469 -1.54 -6.37 20.74
CA ASP A 469 -2.09 -7.34 21.70
C ASP A 469 -3.50 -7.84 21.31
N GLU A 470 -4.16 -7.18 20.35
CA GLU A 470 -5.55 -7.46 19.91
C GLU A 470 -5.75 -8.81 19.22
N SER A 471 -6.98 -9.34 19.23
CA SER A 471 -7.32 -10.65 18.64
C SER A 471 -7.41 -10.66 17.11
N GLN A 472 -7.63 -9.51 16.48
CA GLN A 472 -7.84 -9.41 15.02
C GLN A 472 -6.50 -9.33 14.27
N LEU A 473 -6.18 -10.36 13.48
CA LEU A 473 -4.91 -10.48 12.74
C LEU A 473 -4.56 -9.23 11.93
N GLU A 474 -5.54 -8.61 11.25
CA GLU A 474 -5.33 -7.38 10.48
C GLU A 474 -5.08 -6.13 11.32
N THR A 475 -5.56 -6.10 12.57
CA THR A 475 -5.26 -5.01 13.51
C THR A 475 -3.81 -5.12 13.99
N ARG A 476 -3.37 -6.32 14.36
CA ARG A 476 -2.01 -6.57 14.88
C ARG A 476 -0.95 -6.30 13.83
N TYR A 477 -1.06 -6.94 12.66
CA TYR A 477 -0.11 -6.71 11.58
C TYR A 477 -0.24 -5.28 11.01
N GLY A 478 -1.46 -4.73 10.98
CA GLY A 478 -1.67 -3.32 10.65
C GLY A 478 -0.91 -2.37 11.57
N ALA A 479 -0.93 -2.60 12.88
CA ALA A 479 -0.22 -1.78 13.86
C ALA A 479 1.31 -1.97 13.84
N PHE A 480 1.78 -3.21 13.67
CA PHE A 480 3.21 -3.51 13.45
C PHE A 480 3.75 -2.79 12.19
N ARG A 481 3.00 -2.85 11.08
CA ARG A 481 3.37 -2.19 9.83
C ARG A 481 3.29 -0.67 9.94
N GLY A 482 2.37 -0.14 10.75
CA GLY A 482 2.36 1.27 11.14
C GLY A 482 3.63 1.66 11.90
N MET A 483 3.99 0.93 12.95
CA MET A 483 5.18 1.19 13.77
C MET A 483 6.47 1.17 12.94
N THR A 484 6.63 0.17 12.07
CA THR A 484 7.77 0.07 11.13
C THR A 484 7.69 0.99 9.92
N THR A 485 6.60 1.76 9.75
CA THR A 485 6.54 2.88 8.79
C THR A 485 7.07 4.18 9.43
N ILE A 486 6.90 4.35 10.76
CA ILE A 486 7.48 5.47 11.50
C ILE A 486 9.01 5.31 11.62
N ASP A 487 9.48 4.15 12.10
CA ASP A 487 10.92 3.79 12.12
C ASP A 487 11.11 2.28 11.94
N GLU A 488 11.85 1.87 10.91
CA GLU A 488 12.24 0.45 10.71
C GLU A 488 13.19 -0.10 11.78
N ASN A 489 13.81 0.78 12.57
CA ASN A 489 14.81 0.45 13.59
C ASN A 489 14.27 0.49 15.02
N GLU A 490 12.97 0.78 15.19
CA GLU A 490 12.31 0.90 16.49
C GLU A 490 12.62 -0.34 17.35
N PRO A 491 13.20 -0.21 18.57
CA PRO A 491 13.77 -1.34 19.30
C PRO A 491 12.83 -2.49 19.66
N PHE A 492 11.51 -2.30 19.67
CA PHE A 492 10.52 -3.34 19.94
C PHE A 492 10.07 -4.09 18.67
N ALA A 493 9.95 -3.39 17.54
CA ALA A 493 9.54 -3.94 16.25
C ALA A 493 10.71 -4.32 15.32
N ARG A 494 11.95 -3.97 15.65
CA ARG A 494 13.14 -4.24 14.82
C ARG A 494 13.36 -5.73 14.54
N GLY A 495 13.51 -6.06 13.26
CA GLY A 495 13.80 -7.43 12.80
C GLY A 495 15.29 -7.77 12.66
N GLU A 496 15.59 -9.06 12.75
CA GLU A 496 16.86 -9.68 12.39
C GLU A 496 16.88 -9.99 10.88
N LEU A 497 17.95 -9.63 10.16
CA LEU A 497 18.06 -9.88 8.72
C LEU A 497 18.66 -11.27 8.47
N LEU A 498 17.88 -12.17 7.87
CA LEU A 498 18.28 -13.52 7.52
C LEU A 498 18.76 -13.59 6.06
N ASN A 499 20.00 -14.04 5.86
CA ASN A 499 20.63 -14.29 4.54
C ASN A 499 20.57 -13.10 3.54
N ASP A 500 20.49 -11.87 4.03
CA ASP A 500 20.21 -10.65 3.25
C ASP A 500 18.91 -10.71 2.39
N GLN A 501 18.00 -11.64 2.72
CA GLN A 501 16.79 -11.95 1.94
C GLN A 501 15.49 -11.53 2.64
N CYS A 502 15.35 -11.81 3.94
CA CYS A 502 14.12 -11.51 4.69
C CYS A 502 14.39 -11.09 6.14
N LYS A 503 13.47 -10.32 6.74
CA LYS A 503 13.54 -9.96 8.16
C LYS A 503 12.71 -10.94 9.01
N LEU A 504 13.23 -11.34 10.16
CA LEU A 504 12.51 -12.08 11.21
C LEU A 504 12.28 -11.16 12.41
N HIS A 505 11.03 -11.03 12.85
CA HIS A 505 10.61 -10.17 13.95
C HIS A 505 10.03 -11.02 15.09
N GLU A 506 10.61 -10.94 16.29
CA GLU A 506 10.12 -11.62 17.50
C GLU A 506 9.46 -10.62 18.45
N LEU A 507 8.13 -10.51 18.37
CA LEU A 507 7.36 -9.53 19.12
C LEU A 507 6.87 -10.11 20.45
N LYS A 508 7.53 -9.70 21.54
CA LYS A 508 7.14 -10.03 22.92
C LYS A 508 5.95 -9.18 23.36
N ILE A 509 4.79 -9.52 22.82
CA ILE A 509 3.45 -8.97 23.09
C ILE A 509 2.57 -9.97 23.88
N GLY A 510 1.41 -9.51 24.32
CA GLY A 510 0.31 -10.35 24.78
C GLY A 510 -0.64 -10.77 23.64
N GLY A 511 -1.88 -11.11 24.02
CA GLY A 511 -2.86 -11.72 23.12
C GLY A 511 -2.55 -13.17 22.77
N ASP A 512 -3.37 -13.77 21.91
CA ASP A 512 -3.16 -15.14 21.44
C ASP A 512 -1.90 -15.22 20.54
N PRO A 513 -1.16 -16.34 20.52
CA PRO A 513 -0.02 -16.49 19.62
C PRO A 513 -0.46 -16.48 18.14
N MET A 514 0.31 -15.85 17.26
CA MET A 514 0.15 -16.01 15.80
C MET A 514 1.48 -15.85 15.06
N ILE A 515 1.47 -16.20 13.78
CA ILE A 515 2.55 -15.91 12.83
C ILE A 515 1.98 -15.06 11.70
N HIS A 516 2.74 -14.11 11.17
CA HIS A 516 2.40 -13.41 9.93
C HIS A 516 3.47 -13.60 8.86
N LEU A 517 3.01 -13.81 7.62
CA LEU A 517 3.80 -13.94 6.41
C LEU A 517 3.33 -12.92 5.37
N THR A 518 4.30 -12.40 4.63
CA THR A 518 4.15 -11.34 3.64
C THR A 518 4.47 -11.86 2.24
N HIS A 519 3.55 -11.68 1.29
CA HIS A 519 3.80 -11.97 -0.11
C HIS A 519 4.09 -10.69 -0.92
N ARG A 520 4.11 -9.52 -0.25
CA ARG A 520 4.11 -8.18 -0.89
C ARG A 520 4.91 -7.11 -0.14
N GLN A 521 5.56 -6.24 -0.91
CA GLN A 521 6.43 -5.10 -0.58
C GLN A 521 7.72 -5.44 0.20
N LYS A 522 7.62 -6.16 1.31
CA LYS A 522 8.74 -6.54 2.19
C LYS A 522 8.70 -8.04 2.43
N ALA A 523 9.84 -8.72 2.36
CA ALA A 523 9.94 -10.13 2.74
C ALA A 523 10.22 -10.22 4.25
N GLU A 524 9.18 -10.44 5.05
CA GLU A 524 9.24 -10.43 6.51
C GLU A 524 8.37 -11.52 7.14
N ILE A 525 8.86 -12.09 8.24
CA ILE A 525 8.17 -13.06 9.09
C ILE A 525 8.00 -12.40 10.46
N VAL A 526 6.75 -12.30 10.93
CA VAL A 526 6.44 -11.71 12.23
C VAL A 526 5.89 -12.76 13.17
N LEU A 527 6.63 -13.04 14.24
CA LEU A 527 6.23 -13.94 15.32
C LEU A 527 5.60 -13.10 16.44
N PHE A 528 4.30 -13.27 16.64
CA PHE A 528 3.50 -12.52 17.61
C PHE A 528 3.27 -13.40 18.85
N GLY A 529 3.94 -13.07 19.97
CA GLY A 529 3.85 -13.78 21.24
C GLY A 529 5.20 -14.29 21.74
N ASP A 530 5.29 -14.62 23.04
CA ASP A 530 6.55 -15.01 23.68
C ASP A 530 6.86 -16.52 23.55
N GLU A 531 8.12 -16.85 23.23
CA GLU A 531 8.67 -18.20 23.01
C GLU A 531 7.76 -19.18 22.24
N LEU A 532 7.26 -18.78 21.06
CA LEU A 532 6.43 -19.63 20.19
C LEU A 532 7.16 -20.95 19.85
N LYS A 533 6.53 -22.09 20.13
CA LYS A 533 7.12 -23.43 19.95
C LYS A 533 6.27 -24.32 19.06
N PHE A 534 6.94 -25.16 18.27
CA PHE A 534 6.28 -26.23 17.53
C PHE A 534 5.78 -27.35 18.46
N SER A 535 4.54 -27.79 18.26
CA SER A 535 4.01 -29.04 18.81
C SER A 535 4.64 -30.24 18.09
N THR A 536 5.01 -31.30 18.83
CA THR A 536 5.68 -32.49 18.27
C THR A 536 4.80 -33.75 18.36
N PRO A 537 4.88 -34.70 17.41
CA PRO A 537 5.84 -34.83 16.32
C PRO A 537 5.57 -33.90 15.13
N LEU A 538 6.61 -33.61 14.36
CA LEU A 538 6.54 -32.82 13.12
C LEU A 538 7.49 -33.39 12.07
N ALA A 539 7.11 -33.26 10.79
CA ALA A 539 7.97 -33.60 9.65
C ALA A 539 7.72 -32.57 8.52
N LEU A 540 8.59 -31.56 8.44
CA LEU A 540 8.45 -30.36 7.63
C LEU A 540 9.61 -30.21 6.63
N THR A 541 9.34 -29.50 5.53
CA THR A 541 10.28 -29.31 4.41
C THR A 541 10.55 -27.82 4.24
N ALA A 542 11.81 -27.41 4.21
CA ALA A 542 12.23 -26.04 3.90
C ALA A 542 13.01 -26.06 2.57
N GLY A 543 12.27 -25.99 1.46
CA GLY A 543 12.83 -26.16 0.12
C GLY A 543 13.27 -27.59 -0.19
N PRO A 544 13.87 -27.86 -1.37
CA PRO A 544 14.14 -29.22 -1.86
C PRO A 544 15.24 -29.97 -1.10
N HIS A 545 15.94 -29.33 -0.15
CA HIS A 545 17.18 -29.85 0.42
C HIS A 545 17.25 -29.83 1.96
N ILE A 546 16.30 -29.18 2.66
CA ILE A 546 16.33 -29.06 4.13
C ILE A 546 15.08 -29.71 4.73
N MET A 547 15.32 -30.63 5.66
CA MET A 547 14.31 -31.44 6.34
C MET A 547 14.32 -31.12 7.84
N VAL A 548 13.15 -30.81 8.39
CA VAL A 548 12.95 -30.42 9.79
C VAL A 548 12.06 -31.46 10.44
N ASN A 549 12.61 -32.23 11.38
CA ASN A 549 11.93 -33.38 11.98
C ASN A 549 12.00 -33.35 13.51
N SER A 550 10.94 -33.80 14.19
CA SER A 550 10.96 -34.03 15.63
C SER A 550 10.11 -35.23 16.05
N ALA A 551 10.59 -35.98 17.05
CA ALA A 551 9.91 -37.15 17.59
C ALA A 551 8.74 -36.76 18.52
N PRO A 552 7.72 -37.62 18.72
CA PRO A 552 6.58 -37.31 19.58
C PRO A 552 7.01 -36.97 21.02
N GLY A 553 6.59 -35.81 21.52
CA GLY A 553 6.94 -35.35 22.88
C GLY A 553 8.41 -34.92 23.06
N SER A 554 9.15 -34.73 21.97
CA SER A 554 10.50 -34.16 22.02
C SER A 554 10.46 -32.64 22.23
N ASN A 555 11.44 -32.12 22.98
CA ASN A 555 11.75 -30.68 23.08
C ASN A 555 12.86 -30.25 22.10
N GLU A 556 13.40 -31.19 21.33
CA GLU A 556 14.46 -30.99 20.33
C GLU A 556 13.91 -31.17 18.91
N VAL A 557 14.29 -30.28 18.01
CA VAL A 557 14.02 -30.34 16.56
C VAL A 557 15.32 -30.58 15.82
N VAL A 558 15.29 -31.48 14.83
CA VAL A 558 16.44 -31.84 14.00
C VAL A 558 16.28 -31.20 12.63
N VAL A 559 17.13 -30.21 12.34
CA VAL A 559 17.26 -29.61 11.00
C VAL A 559 18.40 -30.31 10.27
N SER A 560 18.13 -30.88 9.10
CA SER A 560 19.10 -31.62 8.30
C SER A 560 19.10 -31.15 6.85
N LYS A 561 20.28 -30.87 6.29
CA LYS A 561 20.48 -30.50 4.89
C LYS A 561 21.18 -31.62 4.14
N TYR A 562 20.61 -32.00 3.00
CA TYR A 562 21.12 -33.02 2.09
C TYR A 562 21.35 -32.41 0.70
N ARG A 563 22.54 -32.59 0.13
CA ARG A 563 22.89 -32.14 -1.22
C ARG A 563 23.84 -33.11 -1.89
N ILE A 564 23.66 -33.35 -3.19
CA ILE A 564 24.48 -34.29 -3.96
C ILE A 564 25.91 -33.74 -4.06
N GLY A 565 26.86 -34.39 -3.38
CA GLY A 565 28.28 -34.05 -3.40
C GLY A 565 28.76 -33.13 -2.27
N GLU A 566 27.85 -32.60 -1.44
CA GLU A 566 28.19 -31.98 -0.15
C GLU A 566 28.08 -33.04 0.98
N PRO A 567 28.79 -32.90 2.11
CA PRO A 567 28.55 -33.72 3.28
C PRO A 567 27.24 -33.32 3.97
N ASP A 568 26.46 -34.31 4.44
CA ASP A 568 25.22 -34.10 5.20
C ASP A 568 25.45 -33.17 6.39
N GLN A 569 24.67 -32.09 6.49
CA GLN A 569 24.73 -31.16 7.61
C GLN A 569 23.53 -31.38 8.52
N ARG A 570 23.75 -31.54 9.82
CA ARG A 570 22.68 -31.75 10.80
C ARG A 570 22.91 -30.90 12.05
N LYS A 571 21.91 -30.11 12.41
CA LYS A 571 21.84 -29.35 13.67
C LYS A 571 20.66 -29.86 14.50
N VAL A 572 20.84 -29.83 15.82
CA VAL A 572 19.78 -30.10 16.80
C VAL A 572 19.54 -28.80 17.53
N VAL A 573 18.29 -28.35 17.58
CA VAL A 573 17.87 -27.07 18.15
C VAL A 573 16.60 -27.24 18.98
N SER A 574 16.15 -26.18 19.65
CA SER A 574 14.93 -26.24 20.46
C SER A 574 13.66 -26.36 19.59
N THR A 575 12.50 -26.56 20.22
CA THR A 575 11.20 -26.42 19.54
C THR A 575 10.78 -24.97 19.26
N ASN A 576 11.55 -23.95 19.67
CA ASN A 576 11.26 -22.55 19.34
C ASN A 576 11.27 -22.34 17.82
N ILE A 577 10.17 -21.75 17.31
CA ILE A 577 9.98 -21.48 15.89
C ILE A 577 11.08 -20.55 15.36
N ALA A 578 11.51 -19.56 16.14
CA ALA A 578 12.57 -18.64 15.75
C ALA A 578 13.93 -19.34 15.58
N ASP A 579 14.29 -20.26 16.49
CA ASP A 579 15.53 -21.05 16.41
C ASP A 579 15.56 -21.93 15.16
N VAL A 580 14.42 -22.58 14.84
CA VAL A 580 14.28 -23.42 13.65
C VAL A 580 14.36 -22.59 12.37
N ILE A 581 13.71 -21.41 12.33
CA ILE A 581 13.79 -20.48 11.19
C ILE A 581 15.24 -20.00 10.97
N ARG A 582 15.92 -19.53 12.03
CA ARG A 582 17.35 -19.16 11.97
C ARG A 582 18.20 -20.31 11.44
N THR A 583 17.98 -21.53 11.95
CA THR A 583 18.76 -22.72 11.56
C THR A 583 18.51 -23.14 10.11
N ALA A 584 17.27 -23.03 9.62
CA ALA A 584 16.95 -23.26 8.21
C ALA A 584 17.62 -22.21 7.31
N ALA A 585 17.56 -20.93 7.70
CA ALA A 585 18.25 -19.85 7.01
C ALA A 585 19.77 -20.08 6.99
N GLU A 586 20.42 -20.38 8.11
CA GLU A 586 21.86 -20.73 8.18
C GLU A 586 22.26 -21.91 7.27
N MET A 587 21.33 -22.84 7.00
CA MET A 587 21.55 -23.95 6.06
C MET A 587 21.34 -23.56 4.58
N GLY A 588 20.80 -22.37 4.32
CA GLY A 588 20.56 -21.80 2.99
C GLY A 588 19.12 -21.87 2.52
N ALA A 589 18.14 -21.97 3.42
CA ALA A 589 16.74 -21.74 3.07
C ALA A 589 16.51 -20.26 2.67
N SER A 590 15.70 -20.06 1.64
CA SER A 590 15.19 -18.75 1.22
C SER A 590 13.86 -18.41 1.90
N TYR A 591 13.37 -17.18 1.71
CA TYR A 591 12.07 -16.79 2.26
C TYR A 591 10.90 -17.69 1.80
N PRO A 592 10.72 -18.03 0.51
CA PRO A 592 9.75 -19.03 0.06
C PRO A 592 9.86 -20.39 0.77
N ASP A 593 11.08 -20.88 0.99
CA ASP A 593 11.31 -22.18 1.64
C ASP A 593 10.81 -22.18 3.09
N ILE A 594 11.04 -21.08 3.81
CA ILE A 594 10.60 -20.90 5.20
C ILE A 594 9.08 -20.68 5.27
N ALA A 595 8.51 -19.89 4.35
CA ALA A 595 7.07 -19.70 4.24
C ALA A 595 6.35 -21.04 3.96
N GLN A 596 6.86 -21.85 3.01
CA GLN A 596 6.33 -23.19 2.73
C GLN A 596 6.44 -24.11 3.95
N MET A 597 7.56 -24.10 4.68
CA MET A 597 7.75 -24.87 5.91
C MET A 597 6.70 -24.52 6.98
N LEU A 598 6.40 -23.23 7.17
CA LEU A 598 5.43 -22.75 8.16
C LEU A 598 3.99 -23.11 7.75
N VAL A 599 3.61 -22.92 6.48
CA VAL A 599 2.30 -23.35 5.96
C VAL A 599 2.15 -24.88 6.03
N GLN A 600 3.23 -25.65 5.85
CA GLN A 600 3.22 -27.10 6.10
C GLN A 600 2.99 -27.43 7.59
N ALA A 601 3.57 -26.64 8.51
CA ALA A 601 3.38 -26.82 9.95
C ALA A 601 1.95 -26.51 10.40
N GLU A 602 1.32 -25.47 9.83
CA GLU A 602 -0.09 -25.15 10.09
C GLU A 602 -1.00 -26.31 9.65
N ARG A 603 -0.80 -26.85 8.44
CA ARG A 603 -1.55 -28.00 7.91
C ARG A 603 -1.36 -29.28 8.73
N GLN A 604 -0.23 -29.43 9.43
CA GLN A 604 0.04 -30.53 10.37
C GLN A 604 -0.41 -30.23 11.81
N LEU A 605 -1.00 -29.06 12.08
CA LEU A 605 -1.36 -28.55 13.42
C LEU A 605 -0.17 -28.49 14.39
N ASN A 606 1.04 -28.25 13.87
CA ASN A 606 2.27 -28.14 14.66
C ASN A 606 2.50 -26.73 15.23
N LEU A 607 1.66 -25.74 14.93
CA LEU A 607 1.82 -24.35 15.38
C LEU A 607 1.01 -24.06 16.66
N PRO A 608 1.45 -23.09 17.50
CA PRO A 608 0.71 -22.68 18.69
C PRO A 608 -0.49 -21.77 18.39
N GLY A 609 -0.58 -21.24 17.16
CA GLY A 609 -1.63 -20.35 16.68
C GLY A 609 -1.61 -20.21 15.15
N PRO A 610 -2.54 -19.46 14.55
CA PRO A 610 -2.73 -19.39 13.11
C PRO A 610 -1.65 -18.57 12.37
N ILE A 611 -1.54 -18.80 11.06
CA ILE A 611 -0.81 -17.94 10.13
C ILE A 611 -1.75 -16.91 9.50
N GLY A 612 -1.39 -15.62 9.59
CA GLY A 612 -1.92 -14.58 8.71
C GLY A 612 -1.03 -14.42 7.49
N ILE A 613 -1.60 -14.48 6.28
CA ILE A 613 -0.89 -14.16 5.02
C ILE A 613 -1.47 -12.86 4.46
N ASP A 614 -0.65 -11.83 4.26
CA ASP A 614 -1.07 -10.50 3.74
C ASP A 614 -2.32 -9.91 4.42
N MET A 615 -2.53 -10.25 5.70
CA MET A 615 -3.62 -9.76 6.56
C MET A 615 -3.44 -8.27 6.90
N LEU A 616 -3.66 -7.42 5.90
CA LEU A 616 -3.66 -5.96 5.97
C LEU A 616 -5.11 -5.45 6.02
N PRO A 617 -5.39 -4.39 6.81
CA PRO A 617 -6.68 -3.70 6.84
C PRO A 617 -6.92 -2.93 5.54
N GLU A 618 -8.20 -2.79 5.16
CA GLU A 618 -8.60 -2.32 3.82
C GLU A 618 -9.58 -1.14 3.87
N ALA A 619 -9.54 -0.29 2.85
CA ALA A 619 -10.52 0.77 2.63
C ALA A 619 -11.77 0.26 1.88
N GLY A 620 -12.80 1.10 1.72
CA GLY A 620 -14.00 0.77 0.96
C GLY A 620 -15.01 -0.12 1.69
N ARG A 621 -14.79 -0.38 2.98
CA ARG A 621 -15.71 -1.13 3.86
C ARG A 621 -16.91 -0.26 4.27
N TYR A 622 -18.03 -0.89 4.61
CA TYR A 622 -19.23 -0.18 5.06
C TYR A 622 -19.22 0.06 6.57
N TYR A 623 -19.29 1.32 6.98
CA TYR A 623 -19.67 1.71 8.34
C TYR A 623 -21.20 1.69 8.46
N GLN A 624 -21.72 1.18 9.57
CA GLN A 624 -23.15 1.23 9.90
C GLN A 624 -23.35 2.40 10.86
N ARG A 625 -23.87 3.54 10.36
CA ARG A 625 -24.16 4.69 11.21
C ARG A 625 -25.33 4.34 12.14
N PRO A 626 -25.22 4.61 13.45
CA PRO A 626 -26.31 4.39 14.38
C PRO A 626 -27.44 5.41 14.21
N ASP A 627 -28.67 5.02 14.56
CA ASP A 627 -29.86 5.90 14.52
C ASP A 627 -29.92 6.88 15.72
N GLN A 628 -29.00 6.73 16.67
CA GLN A 628 -28.81 7.56 17.87
C GLN A 628 -27.30 7.80 18.06
N PRO A 629 -26.87 8.80 18.84
CA PRO A 629 -25.45 9.10 18.98
C PRO A 629 -24.67 8.00 19.70
N ASP A 630 -23.42 7.74 19.26
CA ASP A 630 -22.48 6.83 19.91
C ASP A 630 -21.86 7.56 21.12
N GLY A 631 -22.02 7.07 22.35
CA GLY A 631 -21.60 7.78 23.59
C GLY A 631 -20.10 8.10 23.68
N ASP A 632 -19.33 7.35 24.46
CA ASP A 632 -17.86 7.51 24.51
C ASP A 632 -17.11 6.46 23.67
N ALA A 633 -17.80 5.38 23.28
CA ALA A 633 -17.26 4.29 22.46
C ALA A 633 -18.18 4.03 21.25
N PRO A 634 -17.64 3.63 20.09
CA PRO A 634 -18.45 3.29 18.93
C PRO A 634 -19.27 2.03 19.21
N HIS A 635 -20.59 2.13 19.14
CA HIS A 635 -21.43 0.95 19.19
C HIS A 635 -21.42 0.27 17.81
N GLN A 636 -21.12 -1.03 17.76
CA GLN A 636 -21.38 -1.81 16.54
C GLN A 636 -22.89 -1.85 16.32
N ALA A 637 -23.37 -0.99 15.42
CA ALA A 637 -24.80 -0.76 15.23
C ALA A 637 -25.52 -2.06 14.86
N ASN A 638 -26.70 -2.26 15.44
CA ASN A 638 -27.61 -3.32 15.01
C ASN A 638 -27.89 -3.19 13.50
N ASN A 639 -28.09 -4.32 12.81
CA ASN A 639 -28.20 -4.49 11.34
C ASN A 639 -29.30 -3.66 10.60
N LYS A 640 -29.88 -2.65 11.22
CA LYS A 640 -30.87 -1.71 10.66
C LYS A 640 -30.31 -0.31 10.35
N GLY A 641 -29.14 0.05 10.88
CA GLY A 641 -28.55 1.38 10.72
C GLY A 641 -28.19 1.73 9.27
N LYS A 642 -28.12 3.03 8.95
CA LYS A 642 -27.79 3.52 7.60
C LYS A 642 -26.35 3.16 7.24
N LYS A 643 -26.15 2.44 6.13
CA LYS A 643 -24.82 2.01 5.68
C LYS A 643 -24.16 3.09 4.82
N THR A 644 -22.97 3.53 5.21
CA THR A 644 -22.11 4.45 4.47
C THR A 644 -20.84 3.70 4.05
N LYS A 645 -20.41 3.82 2.80
CA LYS A 645 -19.12 3.25 2.34
C LYS A 645 -17.99 4.21 2.69
N VAL A 646 -16.98 3.75 3.43
CA VAL A 646 -15.85 4.60 3.86
C VAL A 646 -14.72 4.45 2.84
N GLY A 647 -14.56 5.46 1.98
CA GLY A 647 -13.57 5.48 0.90
C GLY A 647 -13.76 4.38 -0.16
N ASN A 648 -12.68 4.05 -0.85
CA ASN A 648 -12.62 2.98 -1.87
C ASN A 648 -11.20 2.38 -1.93
N SER A 649 -10.98 1.39 -2.79
CA SER A 649 -9.67 0.77 -3.07
C SER A 649 -8.58 1.80 -3.36
N ASN A 650 -8.88 2.78 -4.23
CA ASN A 650 -7.95 3.81 -4.68
C ASN A 650 -7.64 4.88 -3.60
N MET A 651 -8.36 4.86 -2.48
CA MET A 651 -8.08 5.66 -1.27
C MET A 651 -7.32 4.86 -0.20
N THR A 652 -6.96 3.60 -0.43
CA THR A 652 -6.15 2.80 0.51
C THR A 652 -4.74 3.41 0.64
N PRO A 653 -4.30 3.84 1.84
CA PRO A 653 -2.98 4.43 2.02
C PRO A 653 -1.83 3.47 1.68
N ASN A 654 -0.70 4.01 1.21
CA ASN A 654 0.35 3.28 0.51
C ASN A 654 0.89 2.03 1.25
N PRO A 655 1.15 2.08 2.58
CA PRO A 655 1.65 0.92 3.30
C PRO A 655 0.68 -0.26 3.30
N TYR A 656 -0.61 -0.02 3.10
CA TYR A 656 -1.69 -1.01 3.17
C TYR A 656 -2.27 -1.37 1.79
N THR A 657 -1.79 -0.74 0.71
CA THR A 657 -2.28 -0.97 -0.65
C THR A 657 -2.03 -2.41 -1.11
N LYS A 658 -3.10 -3.16 -1.36
CA LYS A 658 -3.06 -4.45 -2.08
C LYS A 658 -3.18 -4.18 -3.58
N ILE A 659 -2.22 -4.66 -4.38
CA ILE A 659 -2.40 -4.72 -5.84
C ILE A 659 -3.42 -5.81 -6.15
N THR A 660 -4.58 -5.45 -6.69
CA THR A 660 -5.62 -6.41 -7.12
C THR A 660 -5.49 -6.69 -8.61
N ASP A 661 -6.02 -7.82 -9.05
CA ASP A 661 -6.09 -8.20 -10.47
C ASP A 661 -6.77 -7.09 -11.31
N GLU A 662 -7.74 -6.37 -10.74
CA GLU A 662 -8.35 -5.16 -11.34
C GLU A 662 -7.32 -4.06 -11.65
N ASN A 663 -6.41 -3.77 -10.71
CA ASN A 663 -5.33 -2.81 -10.91
C ASN A 663 -4.31 -3.32 -11.95
N GLU A 664 -4.10 -4.64 -12.02
CA GLU A 664 -3.21 -5.29 -12.98
C GLU A 664 -3.78 -5.25 -14.40
N GLU A 665 -5.11 -5.38 -14.55
CA GLU A 665 -5.85 -5.19 -15.80
C GLU A 665 -5.86 -3.72 -16.22
N GLU A 666 -6.16 -2.78 -15.33
CA GLU A 666 -6.10 -1.34 -15.62
C GLU A 666 -4.71 -0.94 -16.11
N ALA A 667 -3.65 -1.50 -15.50
CA ALA A 667 -2.27 -1.30 -15.93
C ALA A 667 -1.87 -2.02 -17.25
N THR A 668 -2.71 -2.89 -17.82
CA THR A 668 -2.55 -3.38 -19.22
C THR A 668 -3.22 -2.49 -20.27
N LYS A 669 -4.22 -1.68 -19.88
CA LYS A 669 -4.96 -0.87 -20.85
C LYS A 669 -3.98 0.06 -21.58
N PRO A 670 -4.06 0.17 -22.92
CA PRO A 670 -3.21 1.09 -23.65
C PRO A 670 -3.46 2.51 -23.11
N ILE A 671 -2.39 3.22 -22.72
CA ILE A 671 -2.51 4.56 -22.14
C ILE A 671 -3.18 5.47 -23.18
N LEU A 672 -4.48 5.74 -22.97
CA LEU A 672 -5.28 6.58 -23.82
C LEU A 672 -4.66 7.98 -23.88
N SER A 673 -4.62 8.54 -25.09
CA SER A 673 -4.23 9.93 -25.30
C SER A 673 -5.13 10.87 -24.50
N MET A 674 -4.61 12.04 -24.12
CA MET A 674 -5.32 12.98 -23.24
C MET A 674 -6.69 13.41 -23.79
N GLU A 675 -6.85 13.44 -25.12
CA GLU A 675 -8.11 13.70 -25.82
C GLU A 675 -9.21 12.68 -25.43
N SER A 676 -8.86 11.39 -25.40
CA SER A 676 -9.76 10.29 -25.02
C SER A 676 -9.99 10.12 -23.51
N LEU A 677 -9.29 10.88 -22.65
CA LEU A 677 -9.64 11.00 -21.21
C LEU A 677 -10.72 12.05 -20.95
N GLU A 678 -11.08 12.87 -21.96
CA GLU A 678 -12.23 13.78 -21.88
C GLU A 678 -13.53 13.06 -22.34
N ASP A 679 -13.43 12.07 -23.25
CA ASP A 679 -14.58 11.29 -23.74
C ASP A 679 -15.24 10.42 -22.65
N GLU A 680 -14.48 9.63 -21.87
CA GLU A 680 -15.02 8.78 -20.77
C GLU A 680 -15.71 9.58 -19.64
N VAL A 681 -15.56 10.90 -19.60
CA VAL A 681 -16.16 11.78 -18.58
C VAL A 681 -17.53 12.33 -19.02
N ILE A 682 -17.95 12.07 -20.27
CA ILE A 682 -19.15 12.66 -20.89
C ILE A 682 -20.35 11.69 -20.92
N GLU A 683 -20.16 10.39 -20.65
CA GLU A 683 -21.25 9.39 -20.67
C GLU A 683 -22.24 9.56 -19.49
N ASP A 684 -23.40 10.15 -19.78
CA ASP A 684 -24.54 10.26 -18.85
C ASP A 684 -25.13 8.86 -18.59
N PRO A 685 -25.18 8.37 -17.33
CA PRO A 685 -25.68 7.03 -16.99
C PRO A 685 -27.20 6.82 -17.21
N ASN A 686 -27.91 7.78 -17.82
CA ASN A 686 -29.28 7.62 -18.31
C ASN A 686 -29.39 7.46 -19.85
N ALA A 687 -28.27 7.39 -20.59
CA ALA A 687 -28.28 7.10 -22.02
C ALA A 687 -28.76 5.66 -22.29
N THR A 688 -30.08 5.48 -22.47
CA THR A 688 -30.64 4.17 -22.85
C THR A 688 -30.34 3.93 -24.31
N GLU A 689 -29.37 3.05 -24.61
CA GLU A 689 -29.07 2.65 -25.98
C GLU A 689 -30.30 1.96 -26.60
N ILE A 690 -30.66 2.40 -27.80
CA ILE A 690 -31.69 1.77 -28.62
C ILE A 690 -30.96 1.00 -29.72
N GLU A 691 -30.91 -0.33 -29.59
CA GLU A 691 -30.39 -1.19 -30.65
C GLU A 691 -31.18 -0.98 -31.95
N PRO A 692 -30.51 -0.79 -33.11
CA PRO A 692 -31.17 -0.84 -34.40
C PRO A 692 -31.31 -2.30 -34.87
N ASP A 693 -32.54 -2.75 -35.13
CA ASP A 693 -32.84 -4.10 -35.61
C ASP A 693 -32.03 -4.50 -36.86
N ALA A 694 -31.55 -5.74 -36.87
CA ALA A 694 -30.84 -6.33 -38.02
C ALA A 694 -31.73 -7.35 -38.76
N GLU A 695 -32.19 -7.00 -39.96
CA GLU A 695 -32.77 -7.96 -40.93
C GLU A 695 -31.94 -8.05 -42.22
N ALA A 696 -32.10 -9.17 -42.94
CA ALA A 696 -31.09 -9.71 -43.84
C ALA A 696 -31.26 -9.39 -45.34
N ALA A 697 -30.16 -9.51 -46.09
CA ALA A 697 -30.15 -9.80 -47.53
C ALA A 697 -28.88 -10.58 -47.91
N GLU A 698 -28.96 -11.47 -48.91
CA GLU A 698 -27.92 -12.45 -49.27
C GLU A 698 -27.23 -12.18 -50.63
N GLU A 699 -26.09 -12.85 -50.85
CA GLU A 699 -25.43 -13.27 -52.11
C GLU A 699 -25.26 -12.30 -53.31
N SER A 700 -24.03 -12.24 -53.85
CA SER A 700 -23.66 -12.79 -55.18
C SER A 700 -22.19 -12.50 -55.58
N GLU A 701 -21.64 -13.23 -56.56
CA GLU A 701 -20.21 -13.23 -56.91
C GLU A 701 -19.80 -12.47 -58.20
N MET A 702 -18.47 -12.22 -58.30
CA MET A 702 -17.61 -12.19 -59.52
C MET A 702 -17.52 -10.97 -60.48
N LYS A 703 -16.27 -10.44 -60.52
CA LYS A 703 -15.44 -10.11 -61.72
C LYS A 703 -15.79 -8.92 -62.65
N SER A 704 -14.89 -7.92 -62.65
CA SER A 704 -14.28 -7.21 -63.81
C SER A 704 -13.63 -5.90 -63.32
N GLU A 705 -12.65 -5.24 -63.96
CA GLU A 705 -11.59 -5.69 -64.89
C GLU A 705 -10.34 -4.80 -64.69
N LYS A 706 -9.21 -5.12 -65.35
CA LYS A 706 -8.00 -4.26 -65.30
C LYS A 706 -8.04 -3.15 -66.36
N THR A 707 -7.57 -1.96 -66.02
CA THR A 707 -6.78 -1.16 -66.98
C THR A 707 -5.74 -0.30 -66.26
N SER A 708 -4.53 -0.24 -66.80
CA SER A 708 -3.38 0.47 -66.24
C SER A 708 -3.07 1.77 -66.99
N LYS A 709 -2.47 2.75 -66.30
CA LYS A 709 -1.57 3.73 -66.94
C LYS A 709 -0.62 4.37 -65.93
N GLU A 710 0.66 4.19 -66.18
CA GLU A 710 1.79 4.87 -65.55
C GLU A 710 2.05 6.21 -66.27
N PRO A 711 2.80 7.15 -65.66
CA PRO A 711 4.15 7.37 -66.19
C PRO A 711 5.23 7.72 -65.14
N GLU A 712 6.48 7.75 -65.61
CA GLU A 712 7.75 7.91 -64.89
C GLU A 712 8.14 9.38 -64.50
N PRO A 713 9.25 9.61 -63.73
CA PRO A 713 9.50 10.84 -62.98
C PRO A 713 10.35 11.92 -63.68
N VAL A 714 10.57 13.06 -63.00
CA VAL A 714 11.40 14.21 -63.43
C VAL A 714 12.34 14.70 -62.31
N GLU A 715 13.53 15.19 -62.69
CA GLU A 715 14.65 15.58 -61.81
C GLU A 715 14.83 17.10 -61.58
N ARG A 716 15.54 17.46 -60.49
CA ARG A 716 16.38 18.69 -60.25
C ARG A 716 15.75 20.08 -60.51
N GLY A 717 15.58 20.99 -59.55
CA GLY A 717 16.50 21.40 -58.48
C GLY A 717 17.04 22.84 -58.70
N SER A 718 17.21 23.65 -57.65
CA SER A 718 18.10 24.84 -57.64
C SER A 718 18.39 25.31 -56.19
N ASN A 719 19.43 26.13 -55.96
CA ASN A 719 19.96 26.44 -54.63
C ASN A 719 20.78 27.76 -54.63
N PRO A 720 20.64 28.64 -53.62
CA PRO A 720 21.74 29.53 -53.22
C PRO A 720 21.98 29.52 -51.67
N ILE A 721 23.18 29.28 -51.11
CA ILE A 721 24.49 29.96 -51.27
C ILE A 721 24.43 31.40 -50.69
N LYS A 722 25.22 31.84 -49.69
CA LYS A 722 26.61 31.48 -49.28
C LYS A 722 26.99 31.95 -47.83
N ARG A 723 28.22 31.56 -47.41
CA ARG A 723 29.04 32.00 -46.24
C ARG A 723 28.77 31.26 -44.92
N LEU A 724 29.77 30.86 -44.12
CA LEU A 724 31.25 30.95 -44.26
C LEU A 724 31.93 29.68 -43.67
N LYS A 725 33.11 29.27 -44.17
CA LYS A 725 33.86 28.12 -43.61
C LYS A 725 35.39 28.18 -43.89
N THR A 726 36.18 28.47 -42.86
CA THR A 726 37.65 28.34 -42.74
C THR A 726 37.93 28.40 -41.23
N PHE A 727 38.80 27.62 -40.56
CA PHE A 727 40.07 26.99 -40.96
C PHE A 727 40.15 25.49 -40.60
N MET A 728 41.27 24.85 -41.01
CA MET A 728 41.70 23.52 -40.56
C MET A 728 42.97 23.64 -39.71
N LYS A 729 43.13 22.77 -38.71
CA LYS A 729 44.24 21.80 -38.68
C LYS A 729 44.00 20.68 -37.66
N GLN A 730 44.69 19.57 -37.87
CA GLN A 730 44.91 18.52 -36.87
C GLN A 730 46.32 18.70 -36.30
N ASP A 731 46.53 18.26 -35.07
CA ASP A 731 47.82 17.75 -34.56
C ASP A 731 47.55 16.50 -33.70
N THR A 732 48.59 15.82 -33.22
CA THR A 732 48.58 14.35 -33.03
C THR A 732 49.14 13.85 -31.69
N HIS A 733 48.79 12.59 -31.38
CA HIS A 733 49.37 11.71 -30.34
C HIS A 733 49.11 12.04 -28.86
N GLY A 734 49.18 10.98 -28.03
CA GLY A 734 49.64 11.08 -26.64
C GLY A 734 48.64 10.61 -25.59
N GLU A 735 49.02 9.57 -24.85
CA GLU A 735 48.31 9.07 -23.67
C GLU A 735 48.29 10.05 -22.49
N LEU A 736 47.29 9.87 -21.62
CA LEU A 736 47.32 10.03 -20.15
C LEU A 736 47.90 11.32 -19.53
N VAL A 737 47.04 12.05 -18.79
CA VAL A 737 47.13 12.23 -17.31
C VAL A 737 45.93 13.06 -16.81
N TYR A 738 45.43 12.77 -15.60
CA TYR A 738 44.40 13.57 -14.91
C TYR A 738 45.03 14.83 -14.28
N PRO A 739 44.30 15.96 -14.23
CA PRO A 739 44.35 16.90 -13.11
C PRO A 739 43.21 16.62 -12.12
N GLU A 740 43.44 16.98 -10.86
CA GLU A 740 42.48 16.85 -9.75
C GLU A 740 41.57 18.10 -9.65
N GLN A 741 40.84 18.17 -8.54
CA GLN A 741 39.89 19.22 -8.15
C GLN A 741 40.42 20.66 -8.28
N GLU A 742 39.54 21.61 -8.62
CA GLU A 742 39.32 22.82 -7.80
C GLU A 742 38.01 23.54 -8.19
N GLU A 743 37.64 24.57 -7.43
CA GLU A 743 36.28 25.05 -7.16
C GLU A 743 35.75 26.11 -8.16
N GLU A 744 34.44 26.03 -8.50
CA GLU A 744 33.43 27.12 -8.36
C GLU A 744 31.99 26.59 -8.60
#